data_AF-A0A970Y668-F1
#
_entry.id   AF-A0A970Y668-F1
#
_cell.length_a   1.000
_cell.length_b   1.000
_cell.length_c   1.000
_cell.angle_alpha   90.00
_cell.angle_beta   90.00
_cell.angle_gamma   90.00
#
_symmetry.space_group_name_H-M   'P 1'
#
loop_
_entity.id
_entity.type
_entity.pdbx_description
1 polymer ?
#
loop_
_entity_poly.entity_id
_entity_poly.type
_entity_poly.pdbx_seq_one_letter_code
_entity_poly.pdbx_strand_id
1 'polypeptide(L)'
;MLRGEQQAGFTLSGYLPDLPVVIDPTLSWNTFLGGGSYDYGHGIAVDTSGNVYVTGYSYATWGTTPVRPYGGGGDAFVAKVATAPTVTVDEAATQSDPTNVAAIQFTVTFDEDVTGLAMSDFVATNGSVTSLSGSGSICTVTVSATSDGTVSLSLPADSAEDGAGNGNTASTSTDNSVTYDATAPTVTLTYAPAGSYRSGDVVTITATFSEAVADSPLPQISISGAVTLAPTETTRVTDTVYDYIYAVAFGGGKAYVAISAATDLAGNPIVGTPTSGGSFFVDYPQLYNPEEESWWVRAEVCGGNGSVSPAGQLVGYDSPADIEITPDPGYYLVSILDNGVPRAVSDPYRVEHVTERHQVVVTFAPYQEPLPTGFPDVPATHPYYTAIGDLASRGVLAGLADGSFGPEVPLTRQQFAKLITLTLGLEPSASELCPFGDVQTGLDEGDPLYPQAYVALCARLGITKGTTLTTFDPYGNLSRQHLLSMISRAAALPEPPPSYVPPFLSAQFWAFEHHQNARKAAYAGLLEGIEGLDLSYDVLSWARRVYVRTVLRSRPRERAISRVPSPTHQERSGIVSQGRPVVAHAYVASSAGSTFKASCSRGAFRSGDFPSPGPNLLQAPARPAARSPRPIRSRTAPRTRSGRRLHPPRTGARRHASRGCA
;
A
#
# COMPACT_ATOMS: atom_id res chain seq x y z
N MET A 1 14.55 67.45 26.50
CA MET A 1 14.20 66.18 25.82
C MET A 1 15.30 65.14 25.91
N LEU A 2 16.53 65.46 26.35
CA LEU A 2 17.52 64.46 26.79
C LEU A 2 17.56 64.45 28.32
N ARG A 3 17.47 63.26 28.93
CA ARG A 3 17.54 63.00 30.37
C ARG A 3 18.86 62.32 30.78
N GLY A 4 19.74 62.01 29.83
CA GLY A 4 21.07 61.44 30.02
C GLY A 4 21.76 61.15 28.69
N GLU A 5 22.99 60.61 28.70
CA GLU A 5 23.79 60.34 27.49
C GLU A 5 23.12 59.41 26.47
N GLN A 6 22.17 58.57 26.92
CA GLN A 6 21.36 57.68 26.06
C GLN A 6 19.88 57.68 26.45
N GLN A 7 19.40 58.74 27.11
CA GLN A 7 17.99 58.81 27.50
C GLN A 7 17.37 60.07 26.92
N ALA A 8 16.31 59.89 26.13
CA ALA A 8 15.42 60.96 25.73
C ALA A 8 14.07 60.80 26.45
N GLY A 9 13.43 61.92 26.78
CA GLY A 9 12.11 61.93 27.41
C GLY A 9 11.28 63.09 26.91
N PHE A 10 9.99 62.81 26.70
CA PHE A 10 8.99 63.79 26.27
C PHE A 10 7.73 63.68 27.14
N THR A 11 6.92 64.74 27.13
CA THR A 11 5.67 64.82 27.90
C THR A 11 4.51 64.84 26.91
N LEU A 12 3.59 63.90 27.02
CA LEU A 12 2.37 63.88 26.21
C LEU A 12 1.27 64.69 26.91
N SER A 13 0.74 65.71 26.24
CA SER A 13 -0.48 66.38 26.70
C SER A 13 -1.71 65.69 26.09
N GLY A 14 -2.44 64.91 26.89
CA GLY A 14 -3.74 64.35 26.48
C GLY A 14 -3.69 62.98 25.79
N TYR A 15 -2.95 62.03 26.36
CA TYR A 15 -2.98 60.64 25.93
C TYR A 15 -4.25 59.91 26.41
N LEU A 16 -4.88 59.11 25.54
CA LEU A 16 -5.97 58.20 25.90
C LEU A 16 -5.39 56.84 26.31
N PRO A 17 -5.48 56.43 27.59
CA PRO A 17 -4.80 55.23 28.11
C PRO A 17 -5.23 53.91 27.45
N ASP A 18 -6.34 53.90 26.73
CA ASP A 18 -6.87 52.71 26.06
C ASP A 18 -6.33 52.52 24.64
N LEU A 19 -5.51 53.45 24.13
CA LEU A 19 -4.87 53.35 22.81
C LEU A 19 -3.37 53.16 22.96
N PRO A 20 -2.67 52.35 22.16
CA PRO A 20 -1.22 52.23 22.26
C PRO A 20 -0.51 53.54 21.90
N VAL A 21 0.47 53.98 22.73
CA VAL A 21 1.45 55.00 22.35
C VAL A 21 2.56 54.31 21.58
N VAL A 22 2.68 54.62 20.28
CA VAL A 22 3.81 54.16 19.46
C VAL A 22 4.83 55.30 19.38
N ILE A 23 6.05 55.03 19.82
CA ILE A 23 7.22 55.89 19.61
C ILE A 23 8.04 55.14 18.57
N ASP A 24 8.15 55.70 17.36
CA ASP A 24 8.98 55.12 16.30
C ASP A 24 10.22 55.99 16.08
N PRO A 25 11.36 55.66 16.72
CA PRO A 25 12.63 56.31 16.46
C PRO A 25 13.53 55.45 15.56
N THR A 26 12.98 54.73 14.57
CA THR A 26 13.83 54.02 13.61
C THR A 26 14.41 55.01 12.60
N LEU A 27 15.67 55.42 12.83
CA LEU A 27 16.47 56.07 11.80
C LEU A 27 16.70 55.05 10.67
N SER A 28 15.99 55.19 9.55
CA SER A 28 16.05 54.20 8.46
C SER A 28 17.42 54.13 7.79
N TRP A 29 18.13 55.27 7.67
CA TRP A 29 19.52 55.32 7.20
C TRP A 29 20.13 56.72 7.35
N ASN A 30 21.46 56.79 7.39
CA ASN A 30 22.25 58.00 7.15
C ASN A 30 23.51 57.62 6.36
N THR A 31 23.94 58.47 5.43
CA THR A 31 25.19 58.29 4.67
C THR A 31 25.92 59.61 4.51
N PHE A 32 27.20 59.58 4.19
CA PHE A 32 28.03 60.75 3.90
C PHE A 32 28.44 60.73 2.43
N LEU A 33 28.26 61.87 1.77
CA LEU A 33 28.62 62.09 0.38
C LEU A 33 29.56 63.29 0.30
N GLY A 34 30.63 63.20 -0.49
CA GLY A 34 31.60 64.27 -0.64
C GLY A 34 32.99 63.80 -1.10
N GLY A 35 33.80 64.74 -1.57
CA GLY A 35 35.20 64.55 -1.90
C GLY A 35 36.14 65.02 -0.79
N GLY A 36 37.44 65.10 -1.08
CA GLY A 36 38.45 65.58 -0.12
C GLY A 36 38.50 67.11 0.09
N SER A 37 37.54 67.86 -0.44
CA SER A 37 37.49 69.34 -0.41
C SER A 37 36.04 69.80 -0.17
N TYR A 38 35.73 71.08 -0.37
CA TYR A 38 34.38 71.59 -0.18
C TYR A 38 33.39 71.02 -1.19
N ASP A 39 32.25 70.57 -0.69
CA ASP A 39 31.10 70.10 -1.46
C ASP A 39 29.85 70.86 -1.03
N TYR A 40 29.10 71.37 -2.01
CA TYR A 40 27.91 72.17 -1.77
C TYR A 40 26.71 71.50 -2.41
N GLY A 41 25.76 71.03 -1.60
CA GLY A 41 24.46 70.56 -2.06
C GLY A 41 23.54 71.73 -2.39
N HIS A 42 22.93 71.72 -3.57
CA HIS A 42 22.02 72.75 -4.07
C HIS A 42 20.60 72.26 -4.31
N GLY A 43 20.42 70.96 -4.54
CA GLY A 43 19.11 70.36 -4.75
C GLY A 43 19.09 68.92 -4.27
N ILE A 44 17.92 68.52 -3.77
CA ILE A 44 17.61 67.14 -3.45
C ILE A 44 16.26 66.80 -4.09
N ALA A 45 16.17 65.64 -4.74
CA ALA A 45 14.94 65.10 -5.29
C ALA A 45 14.86 63.61 -5.00
N VAL A 46 13.65 63.08 -4.86
CA VAL A 46 13.41 61.64 -4.70
C VAL A 46 12.57 61.18 -5.88
N ASP A 47 12.94 60.06 -6.51
CA ASP A 47 12.11 59.47 -7.56
C ASP A 47 11.02 58.55 -6.99
N THR A 48 10.18 58.01 -7.86
CA THR A 48 9.09 57.09 -7.47
C THR A 48 9.59 55.77 -6.92
N SER A 49 10.87 55.44 -7.11
CA SER A 49 11.55 54.24 -6.59
C SER A 49 12.32 54.51 -5.30
N GLY A 50 12.16 55.69 -4.69
CA GLY A 50 12.81 56.02 -3.42
C GLY A 50 14.28 56.42 -3.52
N ASN A 51 14.85 56.50 -4.73
CA ASN A 51 16.23 56.94 -4.91
C ASN A 51 16.35 58.43 -4.63
N VAL A 52 17.41 58.82 -3.92
CA VAL A 52 17.71 60.22 -3.60
C VAL A 52 18.76 60.76 -4.56
N TYR A 53 18.42 61.83 -5.28
CA TYR A 53 19.33 62.55 -6.15
C TYR A 53 19.75 63.84 -5.48
N VAL A 54 21.05 64.02 -5.28
CA VAL A 54 21.65 65.25 -4.75
C VAL A 54 22.42 65.93 -5.87
N THR A 55 22.14 67.20 -6.11
CA THR A 55 22.88 68.02 -7.08
C THR A 55 23.66 69.10 -6.37
N GLY A 56 24.76 69.53 -6.98
CA GLY A 56 25.63 70.50 -6.35
C GLY A 56 26.87 70.80 -7.16
N TYR A 57 27.87 71.37 -6.49
CA TYR A 57 29.23 71.43 -7.02
C TYR A 57 30.25 70.97 -5.99
N SER A 58 31.37 70.44 -6.48
CA SER A 58 32.50 69.95 -5.71
C SER A 58 33.79 70.61 -6.17
N TYR A 59 34.73 70.82 -5.25
CA TYR A 59 36.10 71.25 -5.56
C TYR A 59 37.12 70.11 -5.54
N ALA A 60 36.67 68.85 -5.48
CA ALA A 60 37.54 67.67 -5.49
C ALA A 60 36.87 66.48 -6.19
N THR A 61 37.69 65.46 -6.45
CA THR A 61 37.18 64.18 -6.95
C THR A 61 36.35 63.46 -5.88
N TRP A 62 35.19 62.91 -6.27
CA TRP A 62 34.32 62.06 -5.46
C TRP A 62 34.71 60.57 -5.60
N GLY A 63 36.01 60.28 -5.41
CA GLY A 63 36.57 58.94 -5.62
C GLY A 63 36.67 58.54 -7.10
N THR A 64 36.80 57.23 -7.37
CA THR A 64 36.98 56.69 -8.73
C THR A 64 35.67 56.25 -9.40
N THR A 65 34.53 56.43 -8.74
CA THR A 65 33.21 55.97 -9.18
C THR A 65 32.38 56.95 -10.02
N PRO A 66 32.68 58.27 -10.14
CA PRO A 66 31.89 59.15 -10.99
C PRO A 66 31.93 58.73 -12.47
N VAL A 67 30.76 58.59 -13.09
CA VAL A 67 30.61 58.29 -14.53
C VAL A 67 31.35 59.31 -15.40
N ARG A 68 31.35 60.57 -14.96
CA ARG A 68 32.19 61.62 -15.53
C ARG A 68 33.16 62.08 -14.44
N PRO A 69 34.49 61.93 -14.65
CA PRO A 69 35.45 62.32 -13.65
C PRO A 69 35.49 63.84 -13.48
N TYR A 70 35.81 64.27 -12.27
CA TYR A 70 36.02 65.68 -11.92
C TYR A 70 37.02 66.35 -12.87
N GLY A 71 36.59 67.45 -13.49
CA GLY A 71 37.35 68.18 -14.51
C GLY A 71 38.31 69.26 -13.99
N GLY A 72 38.29 69.57 -12.69
CA GLY A 72 39.08 70.64 -12.07
C GLY A 72 38.28 71.93 -11.82
N GLY A 73 38.65 72.69 -10.78
CA GLY A 73 37.93 73.90 -10.36
C GLY A 73 36.69 73.58 -9.51
N GLY A 74 35.66 74.43 -9.54
CA GLY A 74 34.35 74.03 -9.04
C GLY A 74 33.59 73.28 -10.14
N ASP A 75 33.29 72.00 -9.93
CA ASP A 75 32.64 71.15 -10.94
C ASP A 75 31.27 70.69 -10.46
N ALA A 76 30.30 70.62 -11.38
CA ALA A 76 28.94 70.23 -11.04
C ALA A 76 28.85 68.72 -10.82
N PHE A 77 28.09 68.29 -9.82
CA PHE A 77 27.79 66.89 -9.59
C PHE A 77 26.29 66.60 -9.54
N VAL A 78 25.95 65.37 -9.88
CA VAL A 78 24.69 64.72 -9.57
C VAL A 78 25.05 63.38 -8.93
N ALA A 79 24.68 63.20 -7.67
CA ALA A 79 24.87 61.96 -6.93
C ALA A 79 23.53 61.27 -6.76
N LYS A 80 23.48 59.96 -7.04
CA LYS A 80 22.34 59.11 -6.76
C LYS A 80 22.67 58.25 -5.55
N VAL A 81 21.85 58.32 -4.51
CA VAL A 81 21.84 57.38 -3.39
C VAL A 81 20.64 56.48 -3.62
N ALA A 82 20.93 55.22 -3.92
CA ALA A 82 19.92 54.23 -4.18
C ALA A 82 19.91 53.18 -3.07
N THR A 83 18.74 52.64 -2.78
CA THR A 83 18.59 51.50 -1.87
C THR A 83 18.62 50.22 -2.70
N ALA A 84 19.38 49.23 -2.25
CA ALA A 84 19.30 47.90 -2.84
C ALA A 84 17.94 47.28 -2.49
N PRO A 85 17.29 46.56 -3.43
CA PRO A 85 16.06 45.86 -3.12
C PRO A 85 16.31 44.83 -2.00
N THR A 86 15.43 44.81 -1.01
CA THR A 86 15.42 43.76 0.01
C THR A 86 14.57 42.59 -0.46
N VAL A 87 14.95 41.37 -0.06
CA VAL A 87 14.25 40.16 -0.50
C VAL A 87 14.04 39.19 0.65
N THR A 88 12.84 38.60 0.69
CA THR A 88 12.53 37.45 1.53
C THR A 88 12.27 36.23 0.66
N VAL A 89 12.69 35.06 1.15
CA VAL A 89 12.36 33.76 0.57
C VAL A 89 11.70 32.95 1.67
N ASP A 90 10.44 32.59 1.47
CA ASP A 90 9.67 31.83 2.44
C ASP A 90 8.91 30.67 1.77
N GLU A 91 8.58 29.65 2.54
CA GLU A 91 7.65 28.60 2.13
C GLU A 91 6.36 29.22 1.57
N ALA A 92 5.85 28.71 0.44
CA ALA A 92 4.60 29.21 -0.12
C ALA A 92 3.41 28.90 0.78
N ALA A 93 2.43 29.81 0.88
CA ALA A 93 1.32 29.69 1.83
C ALA A 93 0.44 28.42 1.72
N THR A 94 0.49 27.72 0.59
CA THR A 94 -0.23 26.45 0.36
C THR A 94 0.69 25.25 0.27
N GLN A 95 2.00 25.44 0.42
CA GLN A 95 2.95 24.36 0.51
C GLN A 95 2.68 23.60 1.82
N SER A 96 2.76 22.29 1.75
CA SER A 96 2.69 21.44 2.94
C SER A 96 4.10 21.21 3.45
N ASP A 97 4.27 21.31 4.77
CA ASP A 97 5.48 20.92 5.48
C ASP A 97 5.09 20.06 6.70
N PRO A 98 5.43 18.76 6.72
CA PRO A 98 6.18 18.00 5.71
C PRO A 98 5.35 17.64 4.45
N THR A 99 6.01 17.17 3.38
CA THR A 99 5.36 16.73 2.14
C THR A 99 6.05 15.55 1.47
N ASN A 100 5.26 14.68 0.81
CA ASN A 100 5.76 13.64 -0.10
C ASN A 100 5.74 14.03 -1.59
N VAL A 101 5.34 15.27 -1.90
CA VAL A 101 5.34 15.79 -3.27
C VAL A 101 6.70 16.44 -3.55
N ALA A 102 7.44 15.88 -4.50
CA ALA A 102 8.80 16.35 -4.80
C ALA A 102 8.85 17.81 -5.31
N ALA A 103 7.76 18.34 -5.87
CA ALA A 103 7.67 19.73 -6.31
C ALA A 103 7.27 20.65 -5.15
N ILE A 104 8.26 21.35 -4.59
CA ILE A 104 8.12 22.23 -3.42
C ILE A 104 8.14 23.69 -3.88
N GLN A 105 7.21 24.50 -3.38
CA GLN A 105 7.05 25.90 -3.78
C GLN A 105 7.49 26.87 -2.69
N PHE A 106 8.29 27.87 -3.07
CA PHE A 106 8.70 29.00 -2.25
C PHE A 106 8.17 30.31 -2.85
N THR A 107 7.79 31.25 -2.00
CA THR A 107 7.44 32.62 -2.38
C THR A 107 8.65 33.52 -2.15
N VAL A 108 9.04 34.24 -3.18
CA VAL A 108 10.11 35.24 -3.14
C VAL A 108 9.47 36.61 -3.25
N THR A 109 9.72 37.46 -2.26
CA THR A 109 9.13 38.80 -2.17
C THR A 109 10.24 39.83 -2.07
N PHE A 110 10.29 40.72 -3.05
CA PHE A 110 11.09 41.93 -3.02
C PHE A 110 10.23 43.09 -2.50
N ASP A 111 10.86 44.08 -1.87
CA ASP A 111 10.20 45.32 -1.44
C ASP A 111 9.89 46.29 -2.59
N GLU A 112 10.48 46.05 -3.77
CA GLU A 112 10.22 46.78 -5.01
C GLU A 112 10.31 45.86 -6.24
N ASP A 113 9.95 46.38 -7.42
CA ASP A 113 10.01 45.61 -8.66
C ASP A 113 11.46 45.43 -9.14
N VAL A 114 11.86 44.17 -9.40
CA VAL A 114 13.19 43.81 -9.89
C VAL A 114 13.15 43.20 -11.30
N THR A 115 14.31 43.19 -11.95
CA THR A 115 14.59 42.61 -13.26
C THR A 115 15.85 41.75 -13.20
N GLY A 116 16.11 40.95 -14.24
CA GLY A 116 17.33 40.13 -14.32
C GLY A 116 17.31 38.79 -13.57
N LEU A 117 16.32 38.56 -12.69
CA LEU A 117 16.19 37.32 -11.92
C LEU A 117 15.99 36.09 -12.82
N ALA A 118 16.83 35.08 -12.62
CA ALA A 118 16.82 33.80 -13.31
C ALA A 118 16.83 32.61 -12.32
N MET A 119 16.45 31.43 -12.80
CA MET A 119 16.46 30.20 -11.98
C MET A 119 17.86 29.83 -11.47
N SER A 120 18.91 30.19 -12.21
CA SER A 120 20.31 29.91 -11.86
C SER A 120 20.81 30.70 -10.66
N ASP A 121 20.09 31.76 -10.27
CA ASP A 121 20.56 32.67 -9.24
C ASP A 121 20.23 32.15 -7.83
N PHE A 122 19.27 31.24 -7.75
CA PHE A 122 18.86 30.61 -6.51
C PHE A 122 19.82 29.49 -6.08
N VAL A 123 20.04 29.39 -4.78
CA VAL A 123 20.78 28.30 -4.15
C VAL A 123 19.79 27.42 -3.41
N ALA A 124 19.58 26.20 -3.93
CA ALA A 124 18.74 25.18 -3.31
C ALA A 124 19.60 24.10 -2.63
N THR A 125 19.15 23.60 -1.48
CA THR A 125 19.72 22.41 -0.82
C THR A 125 18.77 21.24 -0.94
N ASN A 126 19.30 20.02 -1.08
CA ASN A 126 18.52 18.78 -1.23
C ASN A 126 17.50 18.81 -2.39
N GLY A 127 17.75 19.64 -3.40
CA GLY A 127 16.85 19.81 -4.53
C GLY A 127 17.45 20.67 -5.63
N SER A 128 16.75 20.74 -6.76
CA SER A 128 17.12 21.57 -7.91
C SER A 128 15.96 22.49 -8.29
N VAL A 129 16.26 23.75 -8.62
CA VAL A 129 15.24 24.71 -9.07
C VAL A 129 14.76 24.31 -10.47
N THR A 130 13.44 24.11 -10.61
CA THR A 130 12.83 23.62 -11.86
C THR A 130 11.94 24.63 -12.55
N SER A 131 11.43 25.62 -11.82
CA SER A 131 10.65 26.70 -12.43
C SER A 131 10.71 27.98 -11.61
N LEU A 132 10.72 29.11 -12.31
CA LEU A 132 10.48 30.44 -11.77
C LEU A 132 9.25 31.01 -12.50
N SER A 133 8.27 31.51 -11.75
CA SER A 133 7.05 32.09 -12.30
C SER A 133 6.64 33.34 -11.53
N GLY A 134 5.92 34.26 -12.18
CA GLY A 134 5.69 35.61 -11.64
C GLY A 134 6.70 36.63 -12.18
N SER A 135 6.53 37.89 -11.81
CA SER A 135 7.36 39.02 -12.28
C SER A 135 7.18 40.23 -11.36
N GLY A 136 8.13 41.16 -11.39
CA GLY A 136 8.12 42.35 -10.54
C GLY A 136 8.56 41.99 -9.12
N SER A 137 7.84 42.49 -8.12
CA SER A 137 8.18 42.33 -6.71
C SER A 137 7.85 40.96 -6.10
N ILE A 138 7.00 40.13 -6.72
CA ILE A 138 6.64 38.81 -6.17
C ILE A 138 6.75 37.72 -7.23
N CYS A 139 7.43 36.63 -6.88
CA CYS A 139 7.51 35.44 -7.72
C CYS A 139 7.45 34.14 -6.90
N THR A 140 7.17 33.05 -7.60
CA THR A 140 7.12 31.69 -7.04
C THR A 140 8.21 30.86 -7.69
N VAL A 141 9.02 30.21 -6.86
CA VAL A 141 10.08 29.29 -7.26
C VAL A 141 9.68 27.88 -6.88
N THR A 142 9.82 26.94 -7.82
CA THR A 142 9.63 25.52 -7.54
C THR A 142 10.98 24.82 -7.48
N VAL A 143 11.21 24.08 -6.40
CA VAL A 143 12.35 23.20 -6.20
C VAL A 143 11.87 21.76 -6.27
N SER A 144 12.54 20.93 -7.10
CA SER A 144 12.34 19.49 -7.09
C SER A 144 13.26 18.86 -6.05
N ALA A 145 12.70 18.24 -5.02
CA ALA A 145 13.44 17.49 -4.01
C ALA A 145 14.19 16.29 -4.61
N THR A 146 15.35 15.94 -4.03
CA THR A 146 16.20 14.83 -4.54
C THR A 146 16.16 13.59 -3.66
N SER A 147 16.05 13.75 -2.34
CA SER A 147 16.00 12.68 -1.35
C SER A 147 15.29 13.17 -0.10
N ASP A 148 14.79 12.25 0.73
CA ASP A 148 14.16 12.59 2.01
C ASP A 148 15.08 13.48 2.86
N GLY A 149 14.48 14.46 3.53
CA GLY A 149 15.14 15.47 4.34
C GLY A 149 14.73 16.90 3.98
N THR A 150 15.39 17.87 4.62
CA THR A 150 15.07 19.28 4.48
C THR A 150 15.52 19.85 3.14
N VAL A 151 14.56 20.36 2.37
CA VAL A 151 14.79 21.19 1.19
C VAL A 151 14.76 22.65 1.63
N SER A 152 15.75 23.44 1.22
CA SER A 152 15.76 24.88 1.51
C SER A 152 16.14 25.69 0.27
N LEU A 153 15.72 26.94 0.26
CA LEU A 153 15.98 27.87 -0.83
C LEU A 153 16.54 29.20 -0.29
N SER A 154 17.51 29.77 -0.98
CA SER A 154 18.02 31.11 -0.72
C SER A 154 18.34 31.83 -2.02
N LEU A 155 18.32 33.16 -1.96
CA LEU A 155 18.75 34.03 -3.05
C LEU A 155 19.97 34.84 -2.57
N PRO A 156 21.16 34.68 -3.19
CA PRO A 156 22.33 35.51 -2.91
C PRO A 156 22.08 37.00 -3.17
N ALA A 157 23.00 37.84 -2.70
CA ALA A 157 23.02 39.25 -3.09
C ALA A 157 23.35 39.39 -4.58
N ASP A 158 22.97 40.52 -5.17
CA ASP A 158 23.25 40.89 -6.56
C ASP A 158 22.72 39.89 -7.61
N SER A 159 21.65 39.16 -7.29
CA SER A 159 20.96 38.21 -8.17
C SER A 159 19.90 38.85 -9.07
N ALA A 160 19.29 39.95 -8.64
CA ALA A 160 18.32 40.72 -9.39
C ALA A 160 18.57 42.21 -9.19
N GLU A 161 18.21 43.00 -10.20
CA GLU A 161 18.44 44.45 -10.21
C GLU A 161 17.13 45.23 -10.28
N ASP A 162 17.02 46.31 -9.52
CA ASP A 162 15.93 47.26 -9.64
C ASP A 162 16.02 48.09 -10.96
N GLY A 163 15.07 49.00 -11.19
CA GLY A 163 15.12 49.92 -12.33
C GLY A 163 16.29 50.93 -12.30
N ALA A 164 17.02 50.98 -11.19
CA ALA A 164 18.19 51.82 -10.96
C ALA A 164 19.53 51.10 -11.19
N GLY A 165 19.52 49.78 -11.40
CA GLY A 165 20.70 48.94 -11.58
C GLY A 165 21.36 48.48 -10.28
N ASN A 166 20.69 48.57 -9.13
CA ASN A 166 21.22 48.06 -7.86
C ASN A 166 20.84 46.60 -7.68
N GLY A 167 21.83 45.77 -7.34
CA GLY A 167 21.61 44.39 -6.95
C GLY A 167 20.85 44.25 -5.63
N ASN A 168 20.04 43.20 -5.49
CA ASN A 168 19.35 42.89 -4.24
C ASN A 168 20.32 42.54 -3.11
N THR A 169 19.87 42.75 -1.87
CA THR A 169 20.51 42.16 -0.70
C THR A 169 20.29 40.65 -0.63
N ALA A 170 21.15 39.90 0.07
CA ALA A 170 20.94 38.47 0.26
C ALA A 170 19.61 38.20 1.00
N SER A 171 18.91 37.14 0.61
CA SER A 171 17.58 36.83 1.14
C SER A 171 17.57 36.62 2.64
N THR A 172 16.56 37.18 3.29
CA THR A 172 16.15 36.83 4.66
C THR A 172 14.94 35.89 4.63
N SER A 173 14.62 35.24 5.74
CA SER A 173 13.48 34.34 5.83
C SER A 173 12.88 34.30 7.23
N THR A 174 11.57 34.04 7.28
CA THR A 174 10.89 33.52 8.47
C THR A 174 10.89 31.99 8.44
N ASP A 175 10.68 31.40 7.26
CA ASP A 175 10.81 29.96 7.03
C ASP A 175 11.11 29.65 5.56
N ASN A 176 12.36 29.33 5.24
CA ASN A 176 12.80 28.98 3.89
C ASN A 176 13.10 27.49 3.73
N SER A 177 12.48 26.64 4.55
CA SER A 177 12.67 25.21 4.54
C SER A 177 11.36 24.45 4.42
N VAL A 178 11.41 23.27 3.80
CA VAL A 178 10.30 22.30 3.77
C VAL A 178 10.90 20.91 3.96
N THR A 179 10.28 20.09 4.80
CA THR A 179 10.68 18.70 5.01
C THR A 179 10.08 17.82 3.93
N TYR A 180 10.93 17.28 3.04
CA TYR A 180 10.52 16.30 2.05
C TYR A 180 10.67 14.88 2.61
N ASP A 181 9.64 14.07 2.43
CA ASP A 181 9.63 12.68 2.86
C ASP A 181 8.74 11.85 1.93
N ALA A 182 9.36 10.99 1.12
CA ALA A 182 8.68 10.05 0.25
C ALA A 182 8.75 8.61 0.78
N THR A 183 9.34 8.38 1.95
CA THR A 183 9.44 7.05 2.54
C THR A 183 8.14 6.74 3.29
N ALA A 184 7.56 5.59 2.98
CA ALA A 184 6.36 5.15 3.69
C ALA A 184 6.69 4.59 5.08
N PRO A 185 5.85 4.86 6.10
CA PRO A 185 6.01 4.29 7.43
C PRO A 185 5.84 2.77 7.39
N THR A 186 6.72 2.08 8.13
CA THR A 186 6.59 0.66 8.45
C THR A 186 6.00 0.50 9.85
N VAL A 187 5.42 -0.66 10.16
CA VAL A 187 4.77 -0.90 11.45
C VAL A 187 5.11 -2.29 11.98
N THR A 188 5.28 -2.40 13.29
CA THR A 188 5.45 -3.66 14.03
C THR A 188 4.33 -3.80 15.05
N LEU A 189 3.76 -5.00 15.16
CA LEU A 189 2.67 -5.32 16.08
C LEU A 189 3.11 -6.30 17.16
N THR A 190 2.81 -5.97 18.42
CA THR A 190 3.03 -6.84 19.58
C THR A 190 1.78 -6.92 20.45
N TYR A 191 1.71 -7.89 21.36
CA TYR A 191 0.60 -8.04 22.29
C TYR A 191 1.07 -8.53 23.67
N ALA A 192 0.34 -8.12 24.70
CA ALA A 192 0.63 -8.46 26.08
C ALA A 192 -0.65 -8.76 26.89
N PRO A 193 -0.61 -9.73 27.83
CA PRO A 193 0.50 -10.64 28.13
C PRO A 193 0.60 -11.83 27.15
N ALA A 194 1.80 -12.23 26.72
CA ALA A 194 1.96 -13.34 25.77
C ALA A 194 1.34 -14.65 26.30
N GLY A 195 0.45 -15.28 25.52
CA GLY A 195 -0.21 -16.52 25.89
C GLY A 195 -1.43 -16.85 25.03
N SER A 196 -2.13 -17.90 25.42
CA SER A 196 -3.49 -18.20 24.94
C SER A 196 -4.49 -17.44 25.80
N TYR A 197 -5.50 -16.87 25.17
CA TYR A 197 -6.55 -16.10 25.82
C TYR A 197 -7.87 -16.87 25.76
N ARG A 198 -8.72 -16.69 26.75
CA ARG A 198 -10.09 -17.19 26.77
C ARG A 198 -11.05 -16.09 26.34
N SER A 199 -12.25 -16.48 25.89
CA SER A 199 -13.35 -15.53 25.71
C SER A 199 -13.55 -14.72 27.01
N GLY A 200 -13.53 -13.39 26.90
CA GLY A 200 -13.60 -12.46 28.01
C GLY A 200 -12.26 -11.98 28.58
N ASP A 201 -11.12 -12.56 28.18
CA ASP A 201 -9.81 -12.02 28.55
C ASP A 201 -9.55 -10.69 27.84
N VAL A 202 -8.70 -9.85 28.43
CA VAL A 202 -8.29 -8.56 27.85
C VAL A 202 -6.84 -8.67 27.41
N VAL A 203 -6.58 -8.27 26.16
CA VAL A 203 -5.24 -8.16 25.58
C VAL A 203 -4.97 -6.71 25.16
N THR A 204 -3.77 -6.25 25.44
CA THR A 204 -3.26 -4.99 24.88
C THR A 204 -2.45 -5.30 23.64
N ILE A 205 -2.83 -4.70 22.51
CA ILE A 205 -2.09 -4.74 21.25
C ILE A 205 -1.34 -3.42 21.11
N THR A 206 -0.06 -3.48 20.82
CA THR A 206 0.80 -2.30 20.64
C THR A 206 1.32 -2.27 19.20
N ALA A 207 1.03 -1.18 18.49
CA ALA A 207 1.60 -0.85 17.20
C ALA A 207 2.77 0.11 17.37
N THR A 208 3.90 -0.19 16.74
CA THR A 208 5.10 0.65 16.71
C THR A 208 5.45 0.96 15.27
N PHE A 209 5.30 2.22 14.88
CA PHE A 209 5.65 2.73 13.56
C PHE A 209 7.14 3.11 13.50
N SER A 210 7.76 3.02 12.31
CA SER A 210 9.15 3.47 12.11
C SER A 210 9.32 4.98 12.26
N GLU A 211 8.23 5.72 12.18
CA GLU A 211 8.18 7.18 12.22
C GLU A 211 6.80 7.68 12.66
N ALA A 212 6.65 9.01 12.74
CA ALA A 212 5.42 9.63 13.21
C ALA A 212 4.29 9.49 12.18
N VAL A 213 3.12 9.06 12.64
CA VAL A 213 1.92 8.95 11.79
C VAL A 213 0.93 10.07 12.05
N ALA A 214 0.14 10.41 11.03
CA ALA A 214 -0.88 11.44 11.12
C ALA A 214 -1.99 11.03 12.12
N ASP A 215 -2.46 12.00 12.90
CA ASP A 215 -3.51 11.78 13.90
C ASP A 215 -4.93 11.81 13.31
N SER A 216 -5.09 12.07 12.02
CA SER A 216 -6.40 12.18 11.37
C SER A 216 -6.40 11.55 9.97
N PRO A 217 -7.07 10.40 9.78
CA PRO A 217 -7.66 9.55 10.82
C PRO A 217 -6.57 8.87 11.66
N LEU A 218 -6.82 8.67 12.96
CA LEU A 218 -5.95 7.83 13.79
C LEU A 218 -5.83 6.43 13.18
N PRO A 219 -4.65 5.77 13.25
CA PRO A 219 -4.49 4.40 12.80
C PRO A 219 -5.43 3.48 13.58
N GLN A 220 -6.24 2.71 12.86
CA GLN A 220 -7.14 1.71 13.44
C GLN A 220 -6.52 0.33 13.28
N ILE A 221 -7.07 -0.66 13.99
CA ILE A 221 -6.75 -2.07 13.75
C ILE A 221 -8.00 -2.81 13.28
N SER A 222 -7.80 -3.79 12.41
CA SER A 222 -8.76 -4.84 12.14
C SER A 222 -8.21 -6.15 12.71
N ILE A 223 -9.09 -6.96 13.27
CA ILE A 223 -8.75 -8.29 13.75
C ILE A 223 -9.58 -9.28 12.93
N SER A 224 -8.93 -10.10 12.10
CA SER A 224 -9.57 -11.13 11.30
C SER A 224 -9.49 -12.51 11.96
N GLY A 225 -10.57 -13.27 11.81
CA GLY A 225 -10.96 -14.39 12.68
C GLY A 225 -12.48 -14.36 12.95
N ALA A 226 -12.98 -15.08 13.97
CA ALA A 226 -14.42 -15.31 14.17
C ALA A 226 -15.33 -14.07 14.39
N VAL A 227 -14.79 -12.85 14.59
CA VAL A 227 -15.61 -11.61 14.72
C VAL A 227 -14.82 -10.39 14.20
N THR A 228 -15.36 -9.70 13.18
CA THR A 228 -14.94 -8.34 12.78
C THR A 228 -15.47 -7.34 13.81
N LEU A 229 -14.59 -6.63 14.53
CA LEU A 229 -15.00 -5.53 15.42
C LEU A 229 -14.72 -4.16 14.80
N ALA A 230 -15.63 -3.23 15.11
CA ALA A 230 -15.44 -1.82 14.87
C ALA A 230 -14.44 -1.21 15.88
N PRO A 231 -13.62 -0.24 15.45
CA PRO A 231 -12.53 0.32 16.23
C PRO A 231 -13.05 1.17 17.40
N THR A 232 -12.60 0.91 18.64
CA THR A 232 -12.79 1.88 19.73
C THR A 232 -11.68 1.85 20.81
N GLU A 233 -11.33 3.06 21.28
CA GLU A 233 -10.32 3.46 22.29
C GLU A 233 -8.87 3.18 21.89
N THR A 234 -8.35 3.99 20.96
CA THR A 234 -6.91 4.11 20.70
C THR A 234 -6.31 5.08 21.72
N THR A 235 -5.25 4.65 22.42
CA THR A 235 -4.44 5.59 23.20
C THR A 235 -3.14 5.79 22.45
N ARG A 236 -2.94 6.99 21.90
CA ARG A 236 -1.63 7.41 21.42
C ARG A 236 -0.70 7.50 22.62
N VAL A 237 0.31 6.63 22.66
CA VAL A 237 1.33 6.61 23.73
C VAL A 237 2.42 7.62 23.39
N THR A 238 2.87 7.58 22.13
CA THR A 238 3.82 8.53 21.53
C THR A 238 3.46 8.72 20.05
N ASP A 239 4.18 9.58 19.34
CA ASP A 239 3.96 9.86 17.92
C ASP A 239 4.19 8.63 17.02
N THR A 240 4.88 7.61 17.52
CA THR A 240 5.17 6.36 16.81
C THR A 240 4.57 5.12 17.48
N VAL A 241 3.91 5.24 18.65
CA VAL A 241 3.42 4.09 19.42
C VAL A 241 1.95 4.26 19.82
N TYR A 242 1.14 3.26 19.48
CA TYR A 242 -0.30 3.25 19.70
C TYR A 242 -0.72 1.95 20.39
N ASP A 243 -1.49 2.07 21.47
CA ASP A 243 -2.07 0.94 22.20
C ASP A 243 -3.56 0.79 21.90
N TYR A 244 -3.98 -0.48 21.76
CA TYR A 244 -5.35 -0.90 21.53
C TYR A 244 -5.74 -1.94 22.59
N ILE A 245 -6.83 -1.69 23.31
CA ILE A 245 -7.36 -2.63 24.31
C ILE A 245 -8.44 -3.48 23.64
N TYR A 246 -8.19 -4.79 23.53
CA TYR A 246 -9.13 -5.73 22.93
C TYR A 246 -9.64 -6.72 23.96
N ALA A 247 -10.97 -6.81 24.08
CA ALA A 247 -11.64 -7.88 24.81
C ALA A 247 -11.88 -9.06 23.87
N VAL A 248 -11.32 -10.21 24.22
CA VAL A 248 -11.35 -11.42 23.39
C VAL A 248 -12.79 -11.93 23.27
N ALA A 249 -13.31 -11.92 22.04
CA ALA A 249 -14.68 -12.37 21.74
C ALA A 249 -14.80 -13.90 21.73
N PHE A 250 -16.04 -14.41 21.75
CA PHE A 250 -16.32 -15.83 21.54
C PHE A 250 -15.81 -16.26 20.16
N GLY A 251 -14.99 -17.31 20.14
CA GLY A 251 -14.40 -17.88 18.95
C GLY A 251 -13.25 -18.80 19.35
N GLY A 252 -12.64 -19.47 18.39
CA GLY A 252 -11.35 -20.10 18.64
C GLY A 252 -10.57 -20.31 17.37
N GLY A 253 -9.28 -20.60 17.54
CA GLY A 253 -8.29 -20.51 16.48
C GLY A 253 -7.41 -19.26 16.62
N LYS A 254 -6.59 -19.02 15.60
CA LYS A 254 -5.65 -17.88 15.54
C LYS A 254 -6.37 -16.60 15.13
N ALA A 255 -6.21 -15.53 15.91
CA ALA A 255 -6.58 -14.19 15.49
C ALA A 255 -5.41 -13.51 14.75
N TYR A 256 -5.72 -12.80 13.67
CA TYR A 256 -4.75 -11.99 12.92
C TYR A 256 -5.08 -10.52 13.14
N VAL A 257 -4.07 -9.71 13.44
CA VAL A 257 -4.22 -8.26 13.61
C VAL A 257 -3.60 -7.57 12.41
N ALA A 258 -4.34 -6.67 11.78
CA ALA A 258 -3.85 -5.77 10.75
C ALA A 258 -4.13 -4.32 11.17
N ILE A 259 -3.29 -3.39 10.69
CA ILE A 259 -3.51 -1.95 10.85
C ILE A 259 -4.34 -1.48 9.65
N SER A 260 -5.31 -0.59 9.87
CA SER A 260 -6.05 0.08 8.81
C SER A 260 -5.13 0.95 7.96
N ALA A 261 -5.63 1.52 6.86
CA ALA A 261 -4.88 2.58 6.18
C ALA A 261 -4.48 3.67 7.20
N ALA A 262 -3.18 3.97 7.23
CA ALA A 262 -2.57 5.03 8.01
C ALA A 262 -1.54 5.72 7.11
N THR A 263 -1.34 7.02 7.31
CA THR A 263 -0.33 7.81 6.60
C THR A 263 0.64 8.42 7.60
N ASP A 264 1.88 8.65 7.18
CA ASP A 264 2.78 9.54 7.93
C ASP A 264 2.29 11.01 7.88
N LEU A 265 3.09 11.91 8.44
CA LEU A 265 2.82 13.35 8.39
C LEU A 265 2.96 13.96 6.98
N ALA A 266 3.79 13.36 6.12
CA ALA A 266 4.04 13.81 4.75
C ALA A 266 2.97 13.32 3.74
N GLY A 267 2.14 12.36 4.16
CA GLY A 267 1.05 11.77 3.38
C GLY A 267 1.37 10.41 2.75
N ASN A 268 2.48 9.74 3.08
CA ASN A 268 2.78 8.41 2.55
C ASN A 268 1.95 7.35 3.28
N PRO A 269 1.21 6.48 2.56
CA PRO A 269 0.47 5.40 3.17
C PRO A 269 1.42 4.27 3.61
N ILE A 270 1.12 3.60 4.72
CA ILE A 270 1.84 2.39 5.15
C ILE A 270 1.93 1.36 4.00
N VAL A 271 3.12 0.79 3.80
CA VAL A 271 3.35 -0.26 2.80
C VAL A 271 3.42 -1.62 3.48
N GLY A 272 2.44 -2.49 3.17
CA GLY A 272 2.45 -3.88 3.59
C GLY A 272 1.79 -4.13 4.95
N THR A 273 1.01 -5.20 5.01
CA THR A 273 0.42 -5.71 6.23
C THR A 273 1.52 -6.22 7.16
N PRO A 274 1.77 -5.58 8.33
CA PRO A 274 2.59 -6.21 9.35
C PRO A 274 1.88 -7.48 9.80
N THR A 275 2.37 -8.64 9.35
CA THR A 275 2.01 -9.88 10.00
C THR A 275 2.71 -9.82 11.35
N SER A 276 1.96 -9.55 12.43
CA SER A 276 2.50 -9.73 13.77
C SER A 276 3.12 -11.12 13.80
N GLY A 277 4.38 -11.22 14.22
CA GLY A 277 5.04 -12.51 14.44
C GLY A 277 4.38 -13.38 15.51
N GLY A 278 3.17 -13.03 15.97
CA GLY A 278 2.38 -13.79 16.90
C GLY A 278 0.89 -13.66 16.57
N SER A 279 0.30 -14.78 16.20
CA SER A 279 -1.13 -15.04 16.43
C SER A 279 -1.31 -15.34 17.91
N PHE A 280 -2.33 -14.78 18.57
CA PHE A 280 -2.77 -15.32 19.85
C PHE A 280 -3.92 -16.31 19.66
N PHE A 281 -3.94 -17.36 20.48
CA PHE A 281 -4.95 -18.42 20.42
C PHE A 281 -6.11 -18.07 21.34
N VAL A 282 -7.34 -18.13 20.82
CA VAL A 282 -8.55 -18.09 21.66
C VAL A 282 -8.95 -19.53 22.03
N ASP A 283 -8.94 -19.84 23.33
CA ASP A 283 -9.22 -21.16 23.89
C ASP A 283 -10.74 -21.42 23.99
N TYR A 284 -11.16 -22.67 23.76
CA TYR A 284 -12.58 -23.07 23.71
C TYR A 284 -13.03 -23.73 25.03
N PRO A 285 -14.28 -23.54 25.48
CA PRO A 285 -14.83 -24.32 26.58
C PRO A 285 -15.11 -25.79 26.15
N GLN A 286 -15.07 -26.69 27.15
CA GLN A 286 -15.24 -28.16 27.16
C GLN A 286 -15.68 -28.88 25.86
N LEU A 287 -14.95 -29.95 25.51
CA LEU A 287 -14.84 -30.58 24.19
C LEU A 287 -15.85 -31.70 23.87
N TYR A 288 -16.72 -32.07 24.80
CA TYR A 288 -17.70 -33.14 24.65
C TYR A 288 -18.97 -32.75 25.39
N ASN A 289 -20.13 -32.81 24.74
CA ASN A 289 -21.42 -32.67 25.40
C ASN A 289 -22.01 -34.07 25.67
N PRO A 290 -21.88 -34.63 26.89
CA PRO A 290 -22.39 -35.95 27.21
C PRO A 290 -23.91 -36.06 27.14
N GLU A 291 -24.65 -34.94 27.15
CA GLU A 291 -26.12 -34.95 27.16
C GLU A 291 -26.73 -35.09 25.75
N GLU A 292 -25.97 -34.77 24.69
CA GLU A 292 -26.47 -34.72 23.30
C GLU A 292 -25.71 -35.62 22.32
N GLU A 293 -24.77 -36.46 22.81
CA GLU A 293 -23.91 -37.32 21.98
C GLU A 293 -23.30 -36.58 20.78
N SER A 294 -22.75 -35.38 20.99
CA SER A 294 -22.23 -34.52 19.93
C SER A 294 -20.75 -34.22 20.07
N TRP A 295 -20.09 -34.07 18.92
CA TRP A 295 -18.66 -33.78 18.80
C TRP A 295 -18.44 -32.46 18.07
N TRP A 296 -17.35 -31.78 18.43
CA TRP A 296 -16.93 -30.57 17.73
C TRP A 296 -16.15 -30.91 16.46
N VAL A 297 -16.57 -30.34 15.33
CA VAL A 297 -15.79 -30.22 14.11
C VAL A 297 -15.25 -28.79 14.03
N ARG A 298 -13.94 -28.66 13.89
CA ARG A 298 -13.25 -27.36 13.82
C ARG A 298 -12.52 -27.24 12.50
N ALA A 299 -12.58 -26.06 11.90
CA ALA A 299 -11.84 -25.72 10.70
C ALA A 299 -10.99 -24.48 10.96
N GLU A 300 -9.72 -24.52 10.59
CA GLU A 300 -8.79 -23.40 10.73
C GLU A 300 -7.90 -23.24 9.50
N VAL A 301 -7.51 -21.99 9.24
CA VAL A 301 -6.58 -21.65 8.16
C VAL A 301 -5.17 -21.49 8.72
N CYS A 302 -4.25 -22.31 8.23
CA CYS A 302 -2.83 -22.23 8.50
C CYS A 302 -2.17 -21.22 7.54
N GLY A 303 -1.57 -20.17 8.10
CA GLY A 303 -0.80 -19.17 7.35
C GLY A 303 -1.62 -17.99 6.79
N GLY A 304 -2.94 -17.93 7.03
CA GLY A 304 -3.82 -16.90 6.50
C GLY A 304 -4.18 -17.11 5.02
N ASN A 305 -4.60 -16.04 4.34
CA ASN A 305 -4.84 -15.98 2.89
C ASN A 305 -6.06 -16.76 2.37
N GLY A 306 -7.08 -16.84 3.22
CA GLY A 306 -8.40 -17.39 2.94
C GLY A 306 -9.23 -17.54 4.21
N SER A 307 -10.47 -17.98 4.06
CA SER A 307 -11.44 -18.18 5.14
C SER A 307 -12.08 -19.56 5.10
N VAL A 308 -12.60 -20.02 6.24
CA VAL A 308 -13.41 -21.24 6.37
C VAL A 308 -14.73 -20.95 7.08
N SER A 309 -15.81 -21.61 6.67
CA SER A 309 -17.15 -21.40 7.24
C SER A 309 -17.97 -22.70 7.29
N PRO A 310 -18.54 -23.08 8.45
CA PRO A 310 -18.29 -22.50 9.77
C PRO A 310 -16.89 -22.90 10.29
N ALA A 311 -16.21 -21.97 10.97
CA ALA A 311 -14.91 -22.25 11.63
C ALA A 311 -15.03 -23.25 12.80
N GLY A 312 -16.25 -23.42 13.34
CA GLY A 312 -16.56 -24.47 14.29
C GLY A 312 -18.05 -24.77 14.28
N GLN A 313 -18.39 -26.04 14.39
CA GLN A 313 -19.76 -26.53 14.52
C GLN A 313 -19.82 -27.70 15.49
N LEU A 314 -20.90 -27.75 16.27
CA LEU A 314 -21.24 -28.91 17.09
C LEU A 314 -22.12 -29.84 16.24
N VAL A 315 -21.69 -31.08 16.08
CA VAL A 315 -22.31 -32.04 15.16
C VAL A 315 -22.67 -33.29 15.95
N GLY A 316 -23.90 -33.77 15.76
CA GLY A 316 -24.35 -35.01 16.40
C GLY A 316 -23.49 -36.20 15.95
N TYR A 317 -23.37 -37.21 16.81
CA TYR A 317 -22.66 -38.44 16.49
C TYR A 317 -23.14 -39.04 15.16
N ASP A 318 -22.19 -39.46 14.33
CA ASP A 318 -22.41 -40.06 13.01
C ASP A 318 -23.12 -39.16 11.98
N SER A 319 -23.23 -37.86 12.27
CA SER A 319 -23.76 -36.87 11.32
C SER A 319 -22.63 -36.24 10.48
N PRO A 320 -22.93 -35.82 9.24
CA PRO A 320 -21.94 -35.16 8.40
C PRO A 320 -21.72 -33.69 8.81
N ALA A 321 -20.55 -33.16 8.50
CA ALA A 321 -20.18 -31.78 8.73
C ALA A 321 -19.55 -31.16 7.48
N ASP A 322 -20.15 -30.07 6.96
CA ASP A 322 -19.67 -29.35 5.79
C ASP A 322 -18.88 -28.11 6.21
N ILE A 323 -17.75 -27.85 5.55
CA ILE A 323 -16.86 -26.70 5.77
C ILE A 323 -16.58 -26.05 4.41
N GLU A 324 -17.13 -24.87 4.16
CA GLU A 324 -16.80 -24.04 2.99
C GLU A 324 -15.40 -23.44 3.15
N ILE A 325 -14.60 -23.42 2.07
CA ILE A 325 -13.22 -22.93 2.05
C ILE A 325 -13.05 -21.89 0.95
N THR A 326 -12.74 -20.64 1.31
CA THR A 326 -12.61 -19.54 0.34
C THR A 326 -11.17 -18.97 0.36
N PRO A 327 -10.35 -19.18 -0.67
CA PRO A 327 -9.05 -18.50 -0.79
C PRO A 327 -9.20 -16.99 -0.97
N ASP A 328 -8.25 -16.21 -0.43
CA ASP A 328 -8.15 -14.77 -0.73
C ASP A 328 -7.66 -14.55 -2.18
N PRO A 329 -7.96 -13.38 -2.80
CA PRO A 329 -7.43 -13.05 -4.12
C PRO A 329 -5.90 -13.16 -4.15
N GLY A 330 -5.37 -13.91 -5.12
CA GLY A 330 -3.92 -14.14 -5.25
C GLY A 330 -3.40 -15.41 -4.55
N TYR A 331 -4.28 -16.20 -3.94
CA TYR A 331 -3.94 -17.42 -3.23
C TYR A 331 -4.82 -18.60 -3.67
N TYR A 332 -4.33 -19.82 -3.49
CA TYR A 332 -5.07 -21.04 -3.79
C TYR A 332 -4.90 -22.10 -2.70
N LEU A 333 -5.91 -22.97 -2.57
CA LEU A 333 -5.93 -24.04 -1.58
C LEU A 333 -4.92 -25.15 -1.93
N VAL A 334 -3.99 -25.43 -1.03
CA VAL A 334 -2.91 -26.40 -1.22
C VAL A 334 -3.14 -27.70 -0.48
N SER A 335 -3.61 -27.63 0.77
CA SER A 335 -3.76 -28.83 1.58
C SER A 335 -4.88 -28.70 2.60
N ILE A 336 -5.52 -29.84 2.87
CA ILE A 336 -6.43 -30.04 3.99
C ILE A 336 -5.86 -31.18 4.85
N LEU A 337 -5.69 -30.94 6.15
CA LEU A 337 -5.38 -31.97 7.14
C LEU A 337 -6.59 -32.13 8.04
N ASP A 338 -7.06 -33.34 8.27
CA ASP A 338 -8.12 -33.63 9.24
C ASP A 338 -7.56 -34.54 10.32
N ASN A 339 -7.53 -34.04 11.57
CA ASN A 339 -6.83 -34.66 12.70
C ASN A 339 -5.34 -34.95 12.38
N GLY A 340 -4.72 -34.05 11.61
CA GLY A 340 -3.33 -34.18 11.16
C GLY A 340 -3.12 -35.16 9.99
N VAL A 341 -4.19 -35.79 9.49
CA VAL A 341 -4.12 -36.72 8.35
C VAL A 341 -4.43 -35.95 7.05
N PRO A 342 -3.58 -36.03 6.02
CA PRO A 342 -3.85 -35.39 4.73
C PRO A 342 -5.12 -35.90 4.06
N ARG A 343 -5.90 -34.96 3.53
CA ARG A 343 -7.13 -35.22 2.78
C ARG A 343 -7.04 -34.65 1.37
N ALA A 344 -7.87 -35.17 0.49
CA ALA A 344 -8.01 -34.61 -0.85
C ALA A 344 -8.50 -33.16 -0.75
N VAL A 345 -7.91 -32.28 -1.55
CA VAL A 345 -8.31 -30.87 -1.61
C VAL A 345 -9.71 -30.79 -2.23
N SER A 346 -10.70 -30.43 -1.43
CA SER A 346 -12.10 -30.25 -1.82
C SER A 346 -12.68 -28.98 -1.20
N ASP A 347 -13.63 -28.36 -1.89
CA ASP A 347 -14.43 -27.22 -1.39
C ASP A 347 -15.90 -27.41 -1.81
N PRO A 348 -16.85 -27.55 -0.87
CA PRO A 348 -16.62 -27.63 0.58
C PRO A 348 -15.83 -28.90 0.97
N TYR A 349 -15.12 -28.84 2.11
CA TYR A 349 -14.59 -30.04 2.77
C TYR A 349 -15.66 -30.66 3.66
N ARG A 350 -15.89 -31.96 3.48
CA ARG A 350 -16.96 -32.69 4.16
C ARG A 350 -16.41 -33.82 5.00
N VAL A 351 -16.72 -33.80 6.29
CA VAL A 351 -16.55 -34.96 7.18
C VAL A 351 -17.84 -35.77 7.11
N GLU A 352 -17.81 -36.95 6.48
CA GLU A 352 -19.03 -37.75 6.27
C GLU A 352 -19.60 -38.35 7.57
N HIS A 353 -18.73 -38.75 8.51
CA HIS A 353 -19.11 -39.41 9.75
C HIS A 353 -18.34 -38.84 10.94
N VAL A 354 -18.95 -37.91 11.66
CA VAL A 354 -18.34 -37.33 12.87
C VAL A 354 -18.52 -38.29 14.04
N THR A 355 -17.47 -39.06 14.32
CA THR A 355 -17.46 -40.05 15.42
C THR A 355 -16.49 -39.69 16.54
N GLU A 356 -15.65 -38.69 16.30
CA GLU A 356 -14.69 -38.13 17.23
C GLU A 356 -14.59 -36.62 17.00
N ARG A 357 -13.74 -35.95 17.78
CA ARG A 357 -13.37 -34.56 17.49
C ARG A 357 -12.61 -34.49 16.17
N HIS A 358 -12.97 -33.55 15.31
CA HIS A 358 -12.23 -33.23 14.08
C HIS A 358 -11.53 -31.87 14.19
N GLN A 359 -10.25 -31.82 13.80
CA GLN A 359 -9.47 -30.61 13.59
C GLN A 359 -9.02 -30.56 12.13
N VAL A 360 -9.73 -29.75 11.35
CA VAL A 360 -9.49 -29.52 9.93
C VAL A 360 -8.58 -28.31 9.77
N VAL A 361 -7.38 -28.50 9.23
CA VAL A 361 -6.38 -27.46 8.97
C VAL A 361 -6.22 -27.28 7.48
N VAL A 362 -6.46 -26.07 7.01
CA VAL A 362 -6.45 -25.68 5.59
C VAL A 362 -5.23 -24.80 5.34
N THR A 363 -4.45 -25.03 4.27
CA THR A 363 -3.28 -24.19 3.94
C THR A 363 -3.41 -23.63 2.53
N PHE A 364 -3.11 -22.35 2.38
CA PHE A 364 -3.07 -21.65 1.10
C PHE A 364 -1.63 -21.30 0.72
N ALA A 365 -1.36 -21.17 -0.58
CA ALA A 365 -0.09 -20.63 -1.08
C ALA A 365 -0.33 -19.43 -2.02
N PRO A 366 0.56 -18.42 -1.99
CA PRO A 366 0.53 -17.33 -2.97
C PRO A 366 0.85 -17.87 -4.35
N TYR A 367 0.26 -17.27 -5.38
CA TYR A 367 0.81 -17.43 -6.73
C TYR A 367 2.23 -16.79 -6.75
N GLN A 368 3.28 -17.58 -7.04
CA GLN A 368 4.67 -17.08 -7.04
C GLN A 368 5.06 -16.36 -8.36
N GLU A 369 5.39 -15.05 -8.22
CA GLU A 369 6.28 -14.15 -9.01
C GLU A 369 5.94 -13.83 -10.49
N PRO A 370 6.27 -12.62 -11.00
CA PRO A 370 5.30 -11.56 -11.27
C PRO A 370 4.95 -11.42 -12.76
N LEU A 371 3.74 -10.95 -13.06
CA LEU A 371 3.34 -10.53 -14.41
C LEU A 371 2.57 -9.20 -14.36
N PRO A 372 2.65 -8.39 -15.43
CA PRO A 372 2.56 -6.93 -15.39
C PRO A 372 1.18 -6.43 -14.97
N THR A 373 1.15 -5.19 -14.47
CA THR A 373 -0.07 -4.38 -14.31
C THR A 373 -0.97 -4.58 -15.51
N GLY A 374 -2.24 -4.94 -15.27
CA GLY A 374 -3.23 -5.50 -16.20
C GLY A 374 -3.13 -5.12 -17.68
N PHE A 375 -3.57 -6.04 -18.55
CA PHE A 375 -3.54 -5.84 -20.00
C PHE A 375 -4.27 -4.56 -20.44
N PRO A 376 -3.69 -3.71 -21.31
CA PRO A 376 -4.29 -2.45 -21.74
C PRO A 376 -5.68 -2.61 -22.41
N ASP A 377 -5.91 -3.74 -23.08
CA ASP A 377 -7.16 -4.11 -23.75
C ASP A 377 -8.14 -4.87 -22.84
N VAL A 378 -7.81 -5.03 -21.56
CA VAL A 378 -8.67 -5.65 -20.54
C VAL A 378 -8.71 -4.73 -19.31
N PRO A 379 -9.43 -3.59 -19.35
CA PRO A 379 -9.55 -2.70 -18.21
C PRO A 379 -10.33 -3.36 -17.05
N ALA A 380 -10.23 -2.80 -15.83
CA ALA A 380 -10.94 -3.31 -14.64
C ALA A 380 -12.48 -3.41 -14.80
N THR A 381 -13.05 -2.62 -15.71
CA THR A 381 -14.48 -2.65 -16.07
C THR A 381 -14.86 -3.76 -17.05
N HIS A 382 -13.88 -4.45 -17.65
CA HIS A 382 -14.13 -5.52 -18.60
C HIS A 382 -14.80 -6.72 -17.90
N PRO A 383 -15.88 -7.31 -18.45
CA PRO A 383 -16.64 -8.38 -17.80
C PRO A 383 -15.82 -9.64 -17.43
N TYR A 384 -14.64 -9.78 -18.05
CA TYR A 384 -13.74 -10.91 -17.87
C TYR A 384 -12.40 -10.53 -17.24
N TYR A 385 -12.26 -9.30 -16.70
CA TYR A 385 -11.03 -8.80 -16.10
C TYR A 385 -10.43 -9.76 -15.06
N THR A 386 -11.24 -10.20 -14.11
CA THR A 386 -10.79 -11.10 -13.02
C THR A 386 -10.38 -12.47 -13.52
N ALA A 387 -11.14 -13.06 -14.46
CA ALA A 387 -10.84 -14.37 -15.03
C ALA A 387 -9.58 -14.34 -15.92
N ILE A 388 -9.38 -13.26 -16.67
CA ILE A 388 -8.19 -13.07 -17.50
C ILE A 388 -6.95 -12.86 -16.61
N GLY A 389 -7.09 -12.06 -15.54
CA GLY A 389 -6.05 -11.89 -14.53
C GLY A 389 -5.62 -13.21 -13.89
N ASP A 390 -6.56 -14.08 -13.51
CA ASP A 390 -6.28 -15.41 -12.94
C ASP A 390 -5.52 -16.32 -13.91
N LEU A 391 -5.90 -16.32 -15.19
CA LEU A 391 -5.23 -17.16 -16.20
C LEU A 391 -3.82 -16.67 -16.53
N ALA A 392 -3.66 -15.35 -16.60
CA ALA A 392 -2.36 -14.75 -16.83
C ALA A 392 -1.43 -14.95 -15.63
N SER A 393 -1.92 -14.78 -14.40
CA SER A 393 -1.12 -14.98 -13.18
C SER A 393 -0.69 -16.42 -12.98
N ARG A 394 -1.50 -17.40 -13.41
CA ARG A 394 -1.15 -18.83 -13.40
C ARG A 394 -0.20 -19.24 -14.53
N GLY A 395 0.19 -18.33 -15.42
CA GLY A 395 0.96 -18.64 -16.62
C GLY A 395 0.21 -19.56 -17.62
N VAL A 396 -1.11 -19.69 -17.44
CA VAL A 396 -1.98 -20.58 -18.22
C VAL A 396 -2.24 -20.00 -19.60
N LEU A 397 -2.41 -18.67 -19.69
CA LEU A 397 -2.54 -17.96 -20.96
C LEU A 397 -1.86 -16.58 -20.85
N ALA A 398 -0.70 -16.44 -21.49
CA ALA A 398 0.06 -15.19 -21.54
C ALA A 398 -0.54 -14.19 -22.55
N GLY A 399 -0.25 -12.90 -22.38
CA GLY A 399 -0.55 -11.87 -23.37
C GLY A 399 0.16 -12.06 -24.70
N LEU A 400 -0.26 -11.31 -25.69
CA LEU A 400 0.41 -11.17 -26.98
C LEU A 400 1.71 -10.37 -26.81
N ALA A 401 2.62 -10.48 -27.79
CA ALA A 401 3.93 -9.84 -27.75
C ALA A 401 3.87 -8.30 -27.70
N ASP A 402 2.75 -7.70 -28.06
CA ASP A 402 2.49 -6.26 -28.00
C ASP A 402 2.02 -5.77 -26.61
N GLY A 403 1.93 -6.67 -25.62
CA GLY A 403 1.49 -6.37 -24.26
C GLY A 403 -0.03 -6.44 -24.05
N SER A 404 -0.82 -6.72 -25.10
CA SER A 404 -2.27 -6.92 -25.00
C SER A 404 -2.63 -8.37 -24.62
N PHE A 405 -3.86 -8.64 -24.16
CA PHE A 405 -4.34 -10.02 -23.97
C PHE A 405 -4.91 -10.62 -25.27
N GLY A 406 -5.54 -9.77 -26.09
CA GLY A 406 -6.27 -10.15 -27.29
C GLY A 406 -7.52 -10.99 -27.01
N PRO A 407 -8.51 -10.52 -26.21
CA PRO A 407 -9.67 -11.31 -25.80
C PRO A 407 -10.47 -11.88 -26.99
N GLU A 408 -10.50 -11.14 -28.10
CA GLU A 408 -11.25 -11.52 -29.31
C GLU A 408 -10.45 -12.41 -30.27
N VAL A 409 -9.15 -12.62 -30.02
CA VAL A 409 -8.30 -13.44 -30.89
C VAL A 409 -8.68 -14.92 -30.75
N PRO A 410 -8.85 -15.67 -31.85
CA PRO A 410 -9.08 -17.12 -31.80
C PRO A 410 -7.98 -17.89 -31.08
N LEU A 411 -8.35 -18.92 -30.32
CA LEU A 411 -7.44 -19.87 -29.71
C LEU A 411 -7.00 -20.93 -30.72
N THR A 412 -5.71 -21.18 -30.79
CA THR A 412 -5.17 -22.33 -31.54
C THR A 412 -5.34 -23.63 -30.76
N ARG A 413 -5.32 -24.76 -31.47
CA ARG A 413 -5.46 -26.11 -30.89
C ARG A 413 -4.38 -26.42 -29.86
N GLN A 414 -3.13 -26.02 -30.11
CA GLN A 414 -2.03 -26.23 -29.17
C GLN A 414 -2.11 -25.31 -27.94
N GLN A 415 -2.52 -24.05 -28.12
CA GLN A 415 -2.72 -23.11 -27.01
C GLN A 415 -3.74 -23.66 -26.02
N PHE A 416 -4.83 -24.23 -26.53
CA PHE A 416 -5.84 -24.83 -25.67
C PHE A 416 -5.36 -26.13 -24.99
N ALA A 417 -4.54 -26.96 -25.64
CA ALA A 417 -3.97 -28.16 -25.02
C ALA A 417 -3.10 -27.81 -23.80
N LYS A 418 -2.27 -26.76 -23.91
CA LYS A 418 -1.53 -26.21 -22.78
C LYS A 418 -2.46 -25.62 -21.71
N LEU A 419 -3.47 -24.88 -22.14
CA LEU A 419 -4.43 -24.26 -21.24
C LEU A 419 -5.14 -25.28 -20.36
N ILE A 420 -5.68 -26.35 -20.95
CA ILE A 420 -6.44 -27.37 -20.21
C ILE A 420 -5.54 -28.20 -19.28
N THR A 421 -4.31 -28.51 -19.69
CA THR A 421 -3.35 -29.25 -18.85
C THR A 421 -2.94 -28.46 -17.63
N LEU A 422 -2.56 -27.18 -17.80
CA LEU A 422 -2.26 -26.30 -16.68
C LEU A 422 -3.49 -26.00 -15.82
N THR A 423 -4.68 -25.94 -16.42
CA THR A 423 -5.93 -25.75 -15.65
C THR A 423 -6.21 -26.93 -14.72
N LEU A 424 -5.94 -28.16 -15.20
CA LEU A 424 -6.10 -29.39 -14.43
C LEU A 424 -4.94 -29.67 -13.46
N GLY A 425 -3.89 -28.83 -13.43
CA GLY A 425 -2.70 -29.07 -12.62
C GLY A 425 -1.91 -30.31 -13.06
N LEU A 426 -1.96 -30.65 -14.35
CA LEU A 426 -1.26 -31.81 -14.89
C LEU A 426 0.13 -31.40 -15.39
N GLU A 427 1.16 -32.11 -14.93
CA GLU A 427 2.54 -31.89 -15.35
C GLU A 427 2.90 -32.81 -16.53
N PRO A 428 3.27 -32.26 -17.71
CA PRO A 428 3.71 -33.06 -18.83
C PRO A 428 5.14 -33.58 -18.60
N SER A 429 5.40 -34.85 -18.92
CA SER A 429 6.75 -35.40 -18.84
C SER A 429 7.54 -35.12 -20.13
N ALA A 430 8.82 -34.78 -19.99
CA ALA A 430 9.75 -34.61 -21.10
C ALA A 430 9.98 -35.91 -21.92
N SER A 431 9.56 -37.06 -21.39
CA SER A 431 9.66 -38.36 -22.06
C SER A 431 8.40 -38.75 -22.85
N GLU A 432 7.36 -37.92 -22.88
CA GLU A 432 6.13 -38.24 -23.60
C GLU A 432 6.29 -38.09 -25.11
N LEU A 433 6.02 -39.17 -25.85
CA LEU A 433 6.01 -39.15 -27.30
C LEU A 433 4.65 -38.69 -27.81
N CYS A 434 4.61 -37.55 -28.52
CA CYS A 434 3.38 -37.13 -29.19
C CYS A 434 3.09 -38.04 -30.39
N PRO A 435 1.85 -38.57 -30.52
CA PRO A 435 1.48 -39.42 -31.65
C PRO A 435 1.32 -38.65 -32.98
N PHE A 436 1.35 -37.31 -32.94
CA PHE A 436 1.14 -36.45 -34.10
C PHE A 436 2.47 -35.92 -34.64
N GLY A 437 2.77 -36.20 -35.90
CA GLY A 437 4.06 -35.90 -36.53
C GLY A 437 4.24 -34.43 -36.95
N ASP A 438 3.16 -33.66 -36.96
CA ASP A 438 3.13 -32.23 -37.28
C ASP A 438 3.28 -31.33 -36.03
N VAL A 439 3.40 -31.92 -34.84
CA VAL A 439 3.72 -31.20 -33.60
C VAL A 439 5.23 -31.20 -33.42
N GLN A 440 5.85 -30.02 -33.59
CA GLN A 440 7.31 -29.86 -33.52
C GLN A 440 7.85 -30.14 -32.10
N THR A 441 9.04 -30.74 -32.05
CA THR A 441 9.69 -31.19 -30.80
C THR A 441 10.57 -30.12 -30.13
N GLY A 442 10.87 -29.02 -30.83
CA GLY A 442 11.73 -27.92 -30.35
C GLY A 442 10.94 -26.67 -29.98
N LEU A 443 11.52 -25.83 -29.12
CA LEU A 443 11.02 -24.48 -28.81
C LEU A 443 11.50 -23.53 -29.93
N ASP A 444 10.57 -22.88 -30.65
CA ASP A 444 10.92 -21.80 -31.58
C ASP A 444 11.37 -20.56 -30.79
N GLU A 445 12.44 -19.89 -31.22
CA GLU A 445 12.98 -18.68 -30.54
C GLU A 445 11.99 -17.50 -30.54
N GLY A 446 11.00 -17.50 -31.43
CA GLY A 446 9.94 -16.50 -31.50
C GLY A 446 8.65 -16.85 -30.74
N ASP A 447 8.52 -18.08 -30.25
CA ASP A 447 7.38 -18.53 -29.43
C ASP A 447 7.85 -19.60 -28.42
N PRO A 448 8.46 -19.19 -27.30
CA PRO A 448 9.08 -20.08 -26.33
C PRO A 448 8.08 -20.95 -25.53
N LEU A 449 6.79 -20.97 -25.90
CA LEU A 449 5.71 -21.39 -24.99
C LEU A 449 5.03 -22.74 -25.31
N TYR A 450 5.41 -23.49 -26.35
CA TYR A 450 4.64 -24.70 -26.73
C TYR A 450 5.49 -25.97 -26.98
N PRO A 451 6.00 -26.62 -25.92
CA PRO A 451 6.60 -27.94 -26.05
C PRO A 451 5.53 -28.99 -26.38
N GLN A 452 5.83 -29.83 -27.36
CA GLN A 452 5.12 -31.05 -27.79
C GLN A 452 4.46 -31.85 -26.64
N ALA A 453 5.06 -31.83 -25.45
CA ALA A 453 4.65 -32.57 -24.27
C ALA A 453 3.21 -32.26 -23.81
N TYR A 454 2.70 -31.03 -23.97
CA TYR A 454 1.31 -30.73 -23.61
C TYR A 454 0.29 -31.43 -24.51
N VAL A 455 0.57 -31.47 -25.82
CA VAL A 455 -0.28 -32.15 -26.79
C VAL A 455 -0.19 -33.67 -26.59
N ALA A 456 1.01 -34.19 -26.32
CA ALA A 456 1.24 -35.60 -26.01
C ALA A 456 0.43 -36.05 -24.79
N LEU A 457 0.47 -35.26 -23.70
CA LEU A 457 -0.30 -35.50 -22.48
C LEU A 457 -1.80 -35.52 -22.76
N CYS A 458 -2.32 -34.50 -23.45
CA CYS A 458 -3.73 -34.45 -23.83
C CYS A 458 -4.15 -35.63 -24.70
N ALA A 459 -3.29 -36.10 -25.61
CA ALA A 459 -3.57 -37.24 -26.48
C ALA A 459 -3.62 -38.54 -25.67
N ARG A 460 -2.65 -38.74 -24.78
CA ARG A 460 -2.57 -39.90 -23.87
C ARG A 460 -3.78 -39.99 -22.95
N LEU A 461 -4.26 -38.86 -22.44
CA LEU A 461 -5.46 -38.79 -21.60
C LEU A 461 -6.77 -38.82 -22.40
N GLY A 462 -6.71 -38.88 -23.73
CA GLY A 462 -7.90 -38.85 -24.60
C GLY A 462 -8.65 -37.52 -24.60
N ILE A 463 -8.06 -36.46 -24.05
CA ILE A 463 -8.63 -35.11 -24.02
C ILE A 463 -8.72 -34.57 -25.44
N THR A 464 -7.62 -34.72 -26.20
CA THR A 464 -7.53 -34.26 -27.58
C THR A 464 -7.48 -35.41 -28.58
N LYS A 465 -7.97 -35.16 -29.79
CA LYS A 465 -7.88 -36.05 -30.95
C LYS A 465 -7.23 -35.28 -32.11
N GLY A 466 -6.40 -35.97 -32.89
CA GLY A 466 -5.85 -35.41 -34.12
C GLY A 466 -6.93 -35.13 -35.17
N THR A 467 -6.61 -34.27 -36.13
CA THR A 467 -7.41 -34.11 -37.35
C THR A 467 -7.32 -35.35 -38.24
N THR A 468 -6.22 -36.11 -38.11
CA THR A 468 -6.05 -37.47 -38.60
C THR A 468 -5.45 -38.36 -37.50
N LEU A 469 -5.15 -39.63 -37.80
CA LEU A 469 -4.45 -40.51 -36.86
C LEU A 469 -3.04 -40.03 -36.51
N THR A 470 -2.41 -39.23 -37.37
CA THR A 470 -1.00 -38.80 -37.22
C THR A 470 -0.81 -37.28 -37.33
N THR A 471 -1.88 -36.50 -37.45
CA THR A 471 -1.86 -35.04 -37.62
C THR A 471 -2.71 -34.35 -36.57
N PHE A 472 -2.17 -33.33 -35.91
CA PHE A 472 -2.84 -32.56 -34.87
C PHE A 472 -3.42 -31.23 -35.35
N ASP A 473 -2.78 -30.57 -36.33
CA ASP A 473 -2.98 -29.18 -36.73
C ASP A 473 -2.80 -28.19 -35.55
N PRO A 474 -1.56 -28.01 -35.04
CA PRO A 474 -1.30 -27.24 -33.81
C PRO A 474 -1.71 -25.76 -33.89
N TYR A 475 -1.49 -25.13 -35.04
CA TYR A 475 -1.75 -23.71 -35.27
C TYR A 475 -3.15 -23.42 -35.80
N GLY A 476 -3.92 -24.45 -36.16
CA GLY A 476 -5.32 -24.32 -36.55
C GLY A 476 -6.18 -23.75 -35.42
N ASN A 477 -7.13 -22.87 -35.78
CA ASN A 477 -8.06 -22.29 -34.82
C ASN A 477 -9.08 -23.33 -34.33
N LEU A 478 -9.38 -23.31 -33.04
CA LEU A 478 -10.46 -24.10 -32.46
C LEU A 478 -11.81 -23.46 -32.72
N SER A 479 -12.81 -24.25 -33.09
CA SER A 479 -14.21 -23.84 -32.98
C SER A 479 -14.79 -24.17 -31.61
N ARG A 480 -15.89 -23.52 -31.25
CA ARG A 480 -16.58 -23.71 -29.95
C ARG A 480 -16.98 -25.18 -29.73
N GLN A 481 -17.44 -25.90 -30.75
CA GLN A 481 -17.74 -27.34 -30.61
C GLN A 481 -16.51 -28.21 -30.29
N HIS A 482 -15.32 -27.82 -30.74
CA HIS A 482 -14.07 -28.52 -30.39
C HIS A 482 -13.70 -28.23 -28.95
N LEU A 483 -13.77 -26.96 -28.55
CA LEU A 483 -13.56 -26.51 -27.17
C LEU A 483 -14.42 -27.32 -26.20
N LEU A 484 -15.73 -27.40 -26.45
CA LEU A 484 -16.68 -28.15 -25.61
C LEU A 484 -16.37 -29.64 -25.55
N SER A 485 -15.94 -30.23 -26.66
CA SER A 485 -15.57 -31.64 -26.69
C SER A 485 -14.33 -31.92 -25.87
N MET A 486 -13.32 -31.07 -25.95
CA MET A 486 -12.10 -31.24 -25.17
C MET A 486 -12.35 -31.00 -23.67
N ILE A 487 -13.13 -29.99 -23.29
CA ILE A 487 -13.53 -29.75 -21.90
C ILE A 487 -14.35 -30.94 -21.35
N SER A 488 -15.33 -31.43 -22.10
CA SER A 488 -16.18 -32.54 -21.65
C SER A 488 -15.37 -33.82 -21.43
N ARG A 489 -14.35 -34.09 -22.24
CA ARG A 489 -13.45 -35.24 -22.06
C ARG A 489 -12.49 -35.02 -20.89
N ALA A 490 -11.89 -33.83 -20.80
CA ALA A 490 -10.98 -33.43 -19.73
C ALA A 490 -11.64 -33.56 -18.35
N ALA A 491 -12.88 -33.11 -18.21
CA ALA A 491 -13.64 -33.18 -16.97
C ALA A 491 -14.37 -34.53 -16.76
N ALA A 492 -14.18 -35.50 -17.66
CA ALA A 492 -14.84 -36.81 -17.64
C ALA A 492 -16.35 -36.74 -17.33
N LEU A 493 -17.05 -35.79 -17.95
CA LEU A 493 -18.43 -35.45 -17.56
C LEU A 493 -19.39 -36.64 -17.72
N PRO A 494 -20.28 -36.88 -16.74
CA PRO A 494 -21.21 -38.01 -16.78
C PRO A 494 -22.24 -37.85 -17.90
N GLU A 495 -22.78 -38.98 -18.37
CA GLU A 495 -23.87 -38.97 -19.34
C GLU A 495 -25.14 -38.37 -18.72
N PRO A 496 -25.75 -37.33 -19.33
CA PRO A 496 -27.00 -36.77 -18.84
C PRO A 496 -28.14 -37.78 -19.02
N PRO A 497 -29.15 -37.78 -18.13
CA PRO A 497 -30.30 -38.67 -18.23
C PRO A 497 -31.00 -38.50 -19.59
N PRO A 498 -31.57 -39.56 -20.20
CA PRO A 498 -32.16 -39.48 -21.55
C PRO A 498 -33.23 -38.39 -21.72
N SER A 499 -33.91 -38.01 -20.64
CA SER A 499 -34.92 -36.95 -20.60
C SER A 499 -34.35 -35.52 -20.66
N TYR A 500 -33.05 -35.32 -20.45
CA TYR A 500 -32.43 -33.99 -20.50
C TYR A 500 -32.33 -33.49 -21.96
N VAL A 501 -32.98 -32.35 -22.20
CA VAL A 501 -32.99 -31.65 -23.49
C VAL A 501 -32.08 -30.41 -23.37
N PRO A 502 -30.95 -30.35 -24.09
CA PRO A 502 -30.09 -29.17 -24.07
C PRO A 502 -30.71 -28.00 -24.87
N PRO A 503 -30.24 -26.76 -24.66
CA PRO A 503 -30.77 -25.57 -25.35
C PRO A 503 -30.31 -25.43 -26.82
N PHE A 504 -29.78 -26.49 -27.43
CA PHE A 504 -29.28 -26.54 -28.81
C PHE A 504 -29.61 -27.89 -29.47
N LEU A 505 -29.64 -27.90 -30.80
CA LEU A 505 -29.95 -29.08 -31.61
C LEU A 505 -28.68 -29.83 -32.05
N SER A 506 -28.81 -31.13 -32.31
CA SER A 506 -27.73 -31.93 -32.90
C SER A 506 -27.30 -31.45 -34.28
N ALA A 507 -28.22 -30.87 -35.05
CA ALA A 507 -27.96 -30.33 -36.39
C ALA A 507 -27.02 -29.13 -36.43
N GLN A 508 -26.80 -28.44 -35.29
CA GLN A 508 -25.83 -27.34 -35.19
C GLN A 508 -24.38 -27.84 -35.18
N PHE A 509 -24.15 -29.15 -34.97
CA PHE A 509 -22.82 -29.75 -34.85
C PHE A 509 -22.47 -30.55 -36.10
N TRP A 510 -21.20 -30.48 -36.51
CA TRP A 510 -20.67 -31.27 -37.64
C TRP A 510 -20.72 -32.79 -37.47
N ALA A 511 -20.76 -33.28 -36.21
CA ALA A 511 -20.72 -34.68 -35.86
C ALA A 511 -21.45 -34.92 -34.55
N PHE A 512 -22.13 -36.07 -34.45
CA PHE A 512 -22.95 -36.44 -33.31
C PHE A 512 -22.14 -36.47 -31.99
N GLU A 513 -20.87 -36.88 -32.03
CA GLU A 513 -19.99 -36.90 -30.86
C GLU A 513 -19.84 -35.50 -30.21
N HIS A 514 -19.78 -34.43 -31.00
CA HIS A 514 -19.63 -33.08 -30.48
C HIS A 514 -20.90 -32.58 -29.83
N HIS A 515 -22.05 -32.93 -30.41
CA HIS A 515 -23.34 -32.68 -29.79
C HIS A 515 -23.45 -33.41 -28.43
N GLN A 516 -23.02 -34.67 -28.35
CA GLN A 516 -23.02 -35.43 -27.08
C GLN A 516 -22.15 -34.78 -26.02
N ASN A 517 -20.94 -34.34 -26.36
CA ASN A 517 -20.05 -33.65 -25.42
C ASN A 517 -20.59 -32.28 -25.00
N ALA A 518 -21.17 -31.52 -25.93
CA ALA A 518 -21.83 -30.26 -25.60
C ALA A 518 -23.03 -30.49 -24.66
N ARG A 519 -23.82 -31.54 -24.90
CA ARG A 519 -24.95 -31.94 -24.04
C ARG A 519 -24.49 -32.28 -22.61
N LYS A 520 -23.36 -32.98 -22.46
CA LYS A 520 -22.71 -33.22 -21.17
C LYS A 520 -22.31 -31.92 -20.47
N ALA A 521 -21.65 -31.01 -21.21
CA ALA A 521 -21.24 -29.71 -20.69
C ALA A 521 -22.44 -28.86 -20.25
N ALA A 522 -23.53 -28.87 -21.01
CA ALA A 522 -24.77 -28.18 -20.67
C ALA A 522 -25.40 -28.74 -19.38
N TYR A 523 -25.49 -30.06 -19.25
CA TYR A 523 -26.04 -30.71 -18.06
C TYR A 523 -25.20 -30.46 -16.81
N ALA A 524 -23.87 -30.42 -16.96
CA ALA A 524 -22.93 -30.09 -15.90
C ALA A 524 -22.92 -28.59 -15.52
N GLY A 525 -23.76 -27.76 -16.15
CA GLY A 525 -23.87 -26.32 -15.87
C GLY A 525 -22.72 -25.48 -16.46
N LEU A 526 -21.83 -26.07 -17.26
CA LEU A 526 -20.65 -25.37 -17.79
C LEU A 526 -21.00 -24.26 -18.79
N LEU A 527 -22.21 -24.31 -19.36
CA LEU A 527 -22.69 -23.36 -20.35
C LEU A 527 -23.64 -22.30 -19.76
N GLU A 528 -23.87 -22.34 -18.44
CA GLU A 528 -24.73 -21.35 -17.77
C GLU A 528 -24.14 -19.94 -17.86
N GLY A 529 -24.95 -18.97 -18.27
CA GLY A 529 -24.53 -17.57 -18.40
C GLY A 529 -23.78 -17.24 -19.70
N ILE A 530 -23.74 -18.15 -20.68
CA ILE A 530 -23.37 -17.81 -22.05
C ILE A 530 -24.57 -17.10 -22.70
N GLU A 531 -24.41 -15.83 -23.02
CA GLU A 531 -25.43 -15.02 -23.69
C GLU A 531 -25.73 -15.57 -25.10
N GLY A 532 -27.02 -15.74 -25.42
CA GLY A 532 -27.46 -16.28 -26.71
C GLY A 532 -27.24 -17.78 -26.90
N LEU A 533 -27.06 -18.56 -25.83
CA LEU A 533 -27.00 -20.03 -25.89
C LEU A 533 -28.39 -20.64 -26.15
N ASP A 534 -28.94 -20.39 -27.33
CA ASP A 534 -30.19 -20.95 -27.85
C ASP A 534 -29.99 -21.51 -29.27
N LEU A 535 -31.08 -21.66 -30.04
CA LEU A 535 -31.02 -22.13 -31.43
C LEU A 535 -30.19 -21.24 -32.37
N SER A 536 -29.89 -20.01 -31.95
CA SER A 536 -29.03 -19.06 -32.68
C SER A 536 -27.55 -19.17 -32.31
N TYR A 537 -27.18 -19.97 -31.30
CA TYR A 537 -25.80 -20.13 -30.88
C TYR A 537 -24.96 -20.83 -31.93
N ASP A 538 -24.02 -20.09 -32.52
CA ASP A 538 -23.07 -20.65 -33.49
C ASP A 538 -21.94 -21.40 -32.78
N VAL A 539 -22.05 -22.73 -32.74
CA VAL A 539 -21.04 -23.66 -32.21
C VAL A 539 -19.88 -23.90 -33.19
N LEU A 540 -20.03 -23.50 -34.46
CA LEU A 540 -19.01 -23.65 -35.50
C LEU A 540 -18.05 -22.45 -35.52
N SER A 541 -18.45 -21.31 -34.96
CA SER A 541 -17.60 -20.13 -34.79
C SER A 541 -16.32 -20.41 -34.00
N TRP A 542 -15.30 -19.60 -34.24
CA TRP A 542 -14.00 -19.70 -33.56
C TRP A 542 -14.13 -19.43 -32.05
N ALA A 543 -13.50 -20.30 -31.28
CA ALA A 543 -13.33 -20.15 -29.84
C ALA A 543 -12.28 -19.07 -29.60
N ARG A 544 -12.73 -17.89 -29.14
CA ARG A 544 -11.88 -16.75 -28.76
C ARG A 544 -11.25 -16.94 -27.38
N ARG A 545 -10.12 -16.27 -27.14
CA ARG A 545 -9.36 -16.31 -25.86
C ARG A 545 -10.18 -15.87 -24.65
N VAL A 546 -11.21 -15.05 -24.84
CA VAL A 546 -12.14 -14.66 -23.77
C VAL A 546 -13.01 -15.82 -23.24
N TYR A 547 -13.26 -16.87 -24.03
CA TYR A 547 -14.12 -18.00 -23.63
C TYR A 547 -13.44 -19.03 -22.72
N VAL A 548 -12.22 -18.74 -22.26
CA VAL A 548 -11.49 -19.61 -21.33
C VAL A 548 -12.19 -19.75 -19.98
N ARG A 549 -13.05 -18.81 -19.59
CA ARG A 549 -13.86 -18.93 -18.36
C ARG A 549 -14.67 -20.24 -18.31
N THR A 550 -15.14 -20.74 -19.45
CA THR A 550 -15.87 -22.02 -19.54
C THR A 550 -15.01 -23.21 -19.06
N VAL A 551 -13.69 -23.09 -19.16
CA VAL A 551 -12.70 -24.06 -18.69
C VAL A 551 -12.49 -23.98 -17.18
N LEU A 552 -12.57 -22.78 -16.59
CA LEU A 552 -12.38 -22.58 -15.15
C LEU A 552 -13.60 -22.98 -14.31
N ARG A 553 -14.81 -22.94 -14.90
CA ARG A 553 -16.05 -23.37 -14.22
C ARG A 553 -16.20 -24.89 -14.11
N SER A 554 -15.34 -25.68 -14.75
CA SER A 554 -15.47 -27.14 -14.81
C SER A 554 -14.76 -27.90 -13.68
N ARG A 555 -14.96 -27.48 -12.43
CA ARG A 555 -14.95 -28.44 -11.31
C ARG A 555 -16.40 -28.94 -11.18
N PRO A 556 -16.72 -30.14 -11.68
CA PRO A 556 -18.10 -30.61 -11.68
C PRO A 556 -18.64 -30.67 -10.25
N ARG A 557 -19.87 -30.13 -10.05
CA ARG A 557 -20.70 -30.42 -8.88
C ARG A 557 -20.67 -31.94 -8.66
N GLU A 558 -20.27 -32.38 -7.47
CA GLU A 558 -20.26 -33.79 -7.10
C GLU A 558 -21.65 -34.40 -7.27
N ARG A 559 -21.84 -35.12 -8.38
CA ARG A 559 -22.70 -36.30 -8.44
C ARG A 559 -22.14 -37.26 -9.48
N ALA A 560 -21.66 -38.39 -8.95
CA ALA A 560 -21.16 -39.58 -9.63
C ALA A 560 -19.76 -39.46 -10.27
N ILE A 561 -18.77 -40.17 -9.70
CA ILE A 561 -18.14 -41.36 -10.30
C ILE A 561 -17.35 -42.08 -9.18
N SER A 562 -17.98 -43.12 -8.62
CA SER A 562 -17.25 -44.29 -8.13
C SER A 562 -16.99 -45.18 -9.35
N ARG A 563 -15.78 -45.76 -9.40
CA ARG A 563 -15.26 -46.76 -10.36
C ARG A 563 -14.44 -46.23 -11.53
N VAL A 564 -13.12 -46.20 -11.33
CA VAL A 564 -12.16 -46.63 -12.36
C VAL A 564 -11.93 -48.14 -12.14
N PRO A 565 -12.03 -49.00 -13.16
CA PRO A 565 -11.71 -50.42 -13.03
C PRO A 565 -10.18 -50.61 -12.96
N SER A 566 -9.71 -51.33 -11.95
CA SER A 566 -8.35 -51.87 -11.88
C SER A 566 -8.10 -52.82 -13.07
N PRO A 567 -6.87 -52.86 -13.62
CA PRO A 567 -6.54 -53.82 -14.67
C PRO A 567 -6.64 -55.25 -14.13
N THR A 568 -7.49 -56.02 -14.78
CA THR A 568 -7.77 -57.44 -14.55
C THR A 568 -6.51 -58.29 -14.59
N HIS A 569 -6.27 -59.02 -13.49
CA HIS A 569 -5.42 -60.21 -13.46
C HIS A 569 -6.23 -61.36 -14.09
N GLN A 570 -5.82 -61.86 -15.25
CA GLN A 570 -6.37 -63.07 -15.84
C GLN A 570 -5.41 -64.23 -15.53
N GLU A 571 -5.93 -65.24 -14.84
CA GLU A 571 -5.22 -66.49 -14.55
C GLU A 571 -4.80 -67.22 -15.83
N ARG A 572 -3.59 -67.78 -15.83
CA ARG A 572 -3.32 -69.11 -16.39
C ARG A 572 -1.99 -69.68 -15.88
N SER A 573 -2.13 -70.67 -14.98
CA SER A 573 -1.47 -71.98 -15.00
C SER A 573 0.04 -72.09 -15.25
N GLY A 574 0.76 -72.55 -14.22
CA GLY A 574 1.63 -73.72 -14.32
C GLY A 574 3.12 -73.50 -14.55
N ILE A 575 3.92 -74.09 -13.65
CA ILE A 575 5.23 -74.76 -13.82
C ILE A 575 6.33 -74.26 -12.85
N VAL A 576 6.52 -75.11 -11.83
CA VAL A 576 7.75 -75.57 -11.15
C VAL A 576 9.11 -74.98 -11.58
N SER A 577 9.90 -74.48 -10.62
CA SER A 577 11.23 -74.97 -10.20
C SER A 577 12.04 -73.84 -9.54
N GLN A 578 12.43 -74.01 -8.26
CA GLN A 578 13.80 -74.34 -7.80
C GLN A 578 14.82 -73.19 -7.90
N GLY A 579 15.46 -72.89 -6.75
CA GLY A 579 16.91 -72.64 -6.74
C GLY A 579 17.43 -71.26 -6.34
N ARG A 580 17.45 -71.01 -5.02
CA ARG A 580 18.59 -70.53 -4.20
C ARG A 580 19.37 -69.22 -4.51
N PRO A 581 20.05 -68.65 -3.49
CA PRO A 581 20.45 -67.22 -3.40
C PRO A 581 21.97 -66.99 -3.47
N VAL A 582 22.42 -65.76 -3.73
CA VAL A 582 23.83 -65.30 -3.54
C VAL A 582 23.82 -63.79 -3.23
N VAL A 583 24.02 -63.36 -1.98
CA VAL A 583 25.28 -62.95 -1.29
C VAL A 583 25.77 -61.54 -1.65
N ALA A 584 25.87 -60.72 -0.60
CA ALA A 584 26.54 -59.43 -0.51
C ALA A 584 28.06 -59.56 -0.36
N HIS A 585 28.82 -58.60 -0.88
CA HIS A 585 30.16 -58.12 -0.44
C HIS A 585 30.37 -56.76 -1.14
N ALA A 586 30.43 -55.60 -0.49
CA ALA A 586 31.44 -55.04 0.42
C ALA A 586 32.83 -54.79 -0.22
N TYR A 587 33.25 -53.51 -0.21
CA TYR A 587 34.60 -52.89 0.01
C TYR A 587 34.62 -51.50 -0.71
N VAL A 588 34.70 -50.30 -0.11
CA VAL A 588 35.61 -49.64 0.87
C VAL A 588 36.54 -48.60 0.19
N ALA A 589 36.39 -47.35 0.68
CA ALA A 589 37.33 -46.24 0.93
C ALA A 589 38.10 -45.47 -0.17
N SER A 590 37.98 -44.13 -0.13
CA SER A 590 39.00 -43.12 0.26
C SER A 590 38.43 -41.71 -0.05
N SER A 591 38.18 -40.77 0.88
CA SER A 591 39.01 -39.95 1.81
C SER A 591 39.47 -38.59 1.24
N ALA A 592 38.89 -37.50 1.75
CA ALA A 592 39.46 -36.17 2.11
C ALA A 592 38.28 -35.25 2.49
N GLY A 593 38.07 -34.82 3.75
CA GLY A 593 38.76 -33.70 4.43
C GLY A 593 38.12 -32.37 3.97
N SER A 594 37.37 -31.59 4.75
CA SER A 594 37.74 -30.95 6.02
C SER A 594 36.53 -30.37 6.78
N THR A 595 36.61 -30.39 8.11
CA THR A 595 35.68 -29.89 9.12
C THR A 595 35.93 -28.43 9.53
N PHE A 596 34.87 -27.71 9.93
CA PHE A 596 34.95 -26.63 10.94
C PHE A 596 33.75 -26.73 11.90
N LYS A 597 34.02 -26.74 13.21
CA LYS A 597 33.05 -26.87 14.31
C LYS A 597 33.14 -25.65 15.22
N ALA A 598 32.00 -25.33 15.83
CA ALA A 598 31.72 -24.24 16.75
C ALA A 598 32.59 -24.20 18.02
N SER A 599 32.65 -23.02 18.65
CA SER A 599 32.98 -22.86 20.06
C SER A 599 32.24 -21.65 20.67
N CYS A 600 31.52 -21.95 21.75
CA CYS A 600 30.90 -21.06 22.72
C CYS A 600 31.89 -20.84 23.87
N SER A 601 31.95 -19.66 24.49
CA SER A 601 32.75 -19.46 25.72
C SER A 601 31.99 -18.67 26.80
N ARG A 602 31.94 -19.29 27.99
CA ARG A 602 31.68 -18.71 29.30
C ARG A 602 33.00 -18.73 30.07
N GLY A 603 33.28 -17.71 30.87
CA GLY A 603 34.34 -17.71 31.88
C GLY A 603 34.00 -16.75 33.02
N ALA A 604 34.11 -17.23 34.26
CA ALA A 604 33.91 -16.48 35.51
C ALA A 604 35.02 -16.84 36.53
N PHE A 605 35.22 -15.94 37.53
CA PHE A 605 36.04 -15.98 38.77
C PHE A 605 37.54 -15.55 38.65
N ARG A 606 38.19 -14.80 39.58
CA ARG A 606 38.02 -14.58 41.04
C ARG A 606 38.79 -13.33 41.59
N SER A 607 38.21 -12.64 42.60
CA SER A 607 38.71 -11.99 43.87
C SER A 607 40.05 -11.22 44.04
N GLY A 608 39.98 -10.07 44.75
CA GLY A 608 41.05 -9.43 45.56
C GLY A 608 40.63 -8.10 46.25
N ASP A 609 40.88 -7.96 47.56
CA ASP A 609 40.35 -6.97 48.54
C ASP A 609 41.06 -5.57 48.67
N PHE A 610 40.26 -4.57 49.14
CA PHE A 610 40.45 -3.30 49.96
C PHE A 610 41.86 -2.68 50.27
N PRO A 611 42.02 -1.36 50.65
CA PRO A 611 41.12 -0.52 51.48
C PRO A 611 40.97 1.01 51.16
N SER A 612 40.05 1.68 51.87
CA SER A 612 39.80 3.15 51.91
C SER A 612 40.80 3.94 52.78
N PRO A 613 40.79 5.30 52.73
CA PRO A 613 40.11 6.08 53.79
C PRO A 613 39.41 7.40 53.32
N GLY A 614 38.38 7.87 54.05
CA GLY A 614 37.84 9.25 54.02
C GLY A 614 38.57 10.20 55.01
N PRO A 615 38.02 11.33 55.54
CA PRO A 615 36.71 12.00 55.31
C PRO A 615 36.75 13.57 55.26
N ASN A 616 35.60 14.25 55.00
CA ASN A 616 35.00 15.40 55.75
C ASN A 616 33.91 16.17 54.94
N LEU A 617 32.63 16.20 55.40
CA LEU A 617 31.86 17.30 56.06
C LEU A 617 31.24 18.32 55.07
N LEU A 618 29.96 18.77 55.07
CA LEU A 618 28.91 18.97 56.08
C LEU A 618 27.48 19.14 55.45
N GLN A 619 26.47 18.62 56.16
CA GLN A 619 25.10 19.12 56.50
C GLN A 619 24.02 19.57 55.47
N ALA A 620 22.83 18.94 55.63
CA ALA A 620 21.46 19.40 55.27
C ALA A 620 20.82 20.26 56.40
N PRO A 621 19.60 20.84 56.26
CA PRO A 621 18.29 20.14 56.47
C PRO A 621 17.12 20.77 55.63
N ALA A 622 15.81 20.48 55.70
CA ALA A 622 14.90 19.37 56.04
C ALA A 622 13.46 19.77 55.59
N ARG A 623 12.57 18.78 55.47
CA ARG A 623 11.12 18.78 55.13
C ARG A 623 10.22 19.31 56.30
N PRO A 624 8.88 19.56 56.14
CA PRO A 624 7.87 18.49 56.35
C PRO A 624 6.53 18.62 55.59
N ALA A 625 5.69 17.58 55.74
CA ALA A 625 4.38 17.31 55.12
C ALA A 625 3.20 17.35 56.13
N ALA A 626 1.94 17.49 55.67
CA ALA A 626 0.67 17.02 56.30
C ALA A 626 -0.54 17.26 55.34
N ARG A 627 -1.32 16.24 54.91
CA ARG A 627 -2.54 15.58 55.48
C ARG A 627 -3.88 16.36 55.37
N SER A 628 -4.92 15.64 54.90
CA SER A 628 -6.34 15.99 54.65
C SER A 628 -7.27 15.85 55.88
N PRO A 629 -8.53 16.39 55.91
CA PRO A 629 -9.77 15.63 55.57
C PRO A 629 -11.03 16.44 55.04
N ARG A 630 -12.11 15.71 54.62
CA ARG A 630 -13.49 16.08 54.11
C ARG A 630 -14.49 16.62 55.20
N PRO A 631 -15.84 16.81 55.02
CA PRO A 631 -16.80 17.20 53.91
C PRO A 631 -17.90 18.26 54.34
N ILE A 632 -18.91 18.61 53.50
CA ILE A 632 -20.37 18.85 53.82
C ILE A 632 -21.25 19.15 52.55
N ARG A 633 -22.50 18.65 52.53
CA ARG A 633 -23.63 18.80 51.55
C ARG A 633 -24.33 20.19 51.65
N SER A 634 -25.21 20.71 50.78
CA SER A 634 -26.44 20.15 50.17
C SER A 634 -27.22 21.16 49.29
N ARG A 635 -28.16 20.63 48.47
CA ARG A 635 -29.51 21.16 48.09
C ARG A 635 -29.60 22.34 47.07
N THR A 636 -30.50 22.43 46.08
CA THR A 636 -31.69 21.65 45.65
C THR A 636 -32.05 22.05 44.20
N ALA A 637 -32.62 21.14 43.40
CA ALA A 637 -33.34 21.39 42.13
C ALA A 637 -34.77 21.98 42.41
N PRO A 638 -35.71 22.28 41.46
CA PRO A 638 -35.92 21.58 40.16
C PRO A 638 -36.51 22.37 38.95
N ARG A 639 -36.50 21.71 37.76
CA ARG A 639 -37.56 21.54 36.70
C ARG A 639 -38.42 22.76 36.28
N THR A 640 -38.81 23.03 35.03
CA THR A 640 -39.19 22.18 33.88
C THR A 640 -39.57 23.01 32.64
N ARG A 641 -39.32 22.44 31.44
CA ARG A 641 -40.15 22.36 30.20
C ARG A 641 -40.66 23.60 29.42
N SER A 642 -40.17 23.67 28.17
CA SER A 642 -40.87 23.65 26.87
C SER A 642 -41.89 24.72 26.46
N GLY A 643 -41.72 25.24 25.23
CA GLY A 643 -42.86 25.41 24.29
C GLY A 643 -42.94 26.70 23.46
N ARG A 644 -42.22 26.74 22.33
CA ARG A 644 -42.67 27.14 20.98
C ARG A 644 -43.90 28.09 20.82
N ARG A 645 -43.71 29.28 20.19
CA ARG A 645 -44.18 29.67 18.83
C ARG A 645 -44.21 31.20 18.60
N LEU A 646 -43.43 31.62 17.60
CA LEU A 646 -43.72 32.48 16.43
C LEU A 646 -44.56 33.78 16.54
N HIS A 647 -43.86 34.90 16.24
CA HIS A 647 -44.19 35.98 15.28
C HIS A 647 -45.27 37.05 15.60
N PRO A 648 -45.25 38.24 14.94
CA PRO A 648 -44.15 39.20 14.71
C PRO A 648 -44.65 40.66 14.97
N PRO A 649 -44.31 41.69 14.17
CA PRO A 649 -43.12 42.54 14.24
C PRO A 649 -43.49 44.02 14.50
N ARG A 650 -42.50 44.91 14.70
CA ARG A 650 -42.35 46.15 13.92
C ARG A 650 -41.29 47.08 14.52
N THR A 651 -40.39 47.52 13.63
CA THR A 651 -39.84 48.88 13.45
C THR A 651 -39.63 49.72 14.72
N GLY A 652 -38.45 50.22 15.04
CA GLY A 652 -37.44 50.80 14.17
C GLY A 652 -36.99 52.13 14.79
N ALA A 653 -35.75 52.51 14.48
CA ALA A 653 -35.08 53.78 14.82
C ALA A 653 -34.72 53.96 16.32
N ARG A 654 -33.42 53.98 16.67
CA ARG A 654 -32.50 55.14 16.58
C ARG A 654 -33.12 56.33 17.33
N ARG A 655 -32.50 56.94 18.33
CA ARG A 655 -31.08 57.28 18.50
C ARG A 655 -30.95 58.02 19.83
N HIS A 656 -29.72 58.04 20.37
CA HIS A 656 -29.15 59.12 21.20
C HIS A 656 -29.72 59.29 22.62
N ALA A 657 -28.96 59.66 23.64
CA ALA A 657 -27.53 59.84 23.80
C ALA A 657 -27.28 60.11 25.29
N SER A 658 -26.10 59.70 25.75
CA SER A 658 -25.22 60.50 26.62
C SER A 658 -25.56 60.74 28.10
N ARG A 659 -24.48 60.60 28.89
CA ARG A 659 -24.08 61.32 30.12
C ARG A 659 -24.28 60.60 31.46
N GLY A 660 -23.22 60.73 32.28
CA GLY A 660 -23.13 60.33 33.69
C GLY A 660 -22.04 59.29 33.86
N CYS A 661 -20.75 59.63 33.94
CA CYS A 661 -20.11 60.35 35.06
C CYS A 661 -20.58 59.83 36.43
N ALA A 662 -19.82 58.88 36.99
CA ALA A 662 -19.03 59.07 38.20
C ALA A 662 -17.80 58.17 38.12
#